data_AF-A0A0R0M4V0-F1
#
_entry.id   AF-A0A0R0M4V0-F1
#
_cell.length_a   1.000
_cell.length_b   1.000
_cell.length_c   1.000
_cell.angle_alpha   90.00
_cell.angle_beta   90.00
_cell.angle_gamma   90.00
#
_symmetry.space_group_name_H-M   'P 1'
#
loop_
_entity.id
_entity.type
_entity.pdbx_description
1 polymer ?
#
loop_
_entity_poly.entity_id
_entity_poly.type
_entity_poly.pdbx_seq_one_letter_code
_entity_poly.pdbx_strand_id
1 'polypeptide(L)'
;MNKIVVSPDLAYLDYSDLLNKILGILKQKSLFSISPDGCRMRIDIEEVATEVMRLNPSNPLVNDRSARAATLNFSPNTHDLFRKQIEKIAIEIQDKLTLAMQKNGEYHDRVEFIRTLTSDINEFQGNYREDNKTRLLDLTYPFPEATNLKKQRLTVRQNDNSKNQQLLKAHKVKIHVDKPCDFTTTLIKGINNYINIKFADVDQEDKEDLEYVISNLEKSHNSDIYKLQNLLNQETLGKLKKFAKIKYLEFLLEQVEEGEGKLYLQDLIRRLKLLEDYINDTSKADGDYQVSYAGATVNYRELFSRSEAYDILPIIPLIEGYLGEVESPQKDAIEFTFGIKMKLDGKVQAHQKNSSFDYHLDLLNPDGEEHKTAIAESSKKSPLPRKVLKTVFLYCFIFESNESMGSDLEYNPIEFLENKILPTLKGNDDQAKKRLFKNCIKRFEELKIKEKINKTKELIKNIIKRKTPYPVRHYPLHISVKESILENDLDTIIKRTTFFKEVLQKPKECLQYINLGEATTQGNLLITLPANISISEIHFLKTEDQQIFDMKYDLVPGIKVLPVLFLSMKEGQKFYHQHLKSRRLLIFPHRSETDQLETNQEFIYKITYSLLTYICLYVILENQSKIFVPLLRIHQKEKTDNAPIENFSWRKFRTIGNLLSNL
;
A
#
# COMPACT_ATOMS: atom_id res chain seq x y z
N MET A 1 -18.49 -19.00 -13.82
CA MET A 1 -17.46 -18.81 -12.77
C MET A 1 -16.19 -19.53 -13.20
N ASN A 2 -15.04 -18.85 -13.19
CA ASN A 2 -13.75 -19.45 -13.57
C ASN A 2 -13.32 -20.54 -12.58
N LYS A 3 -12.66 -21.58 -13.07
CA LYS A 3 -12.11 -22.68 -12.25
C LYS A 3 -11.00 -22.11 -11.34
N ILE A 4 -11.20 -22.16 -10.03
CA ILE A 4 -10.18 -21.80 -9.04
C ILE A 4 -9.24 -23.01 -8.90
N VAL A 5 -7.94 -22.82 -9.12
CA VAL A 5 -6.92 -23.86 -9.00
C VAL A 5 -6.43 -23.90 -7.56
N VAL A 6 -6.54 -25.06 -6.91
CA VAL A 6 -6.02 -25.29 -5.55
C VAL A 6 -4.51 -25.43 -5.62
N SER A 7 -3.76 -24.64 -4.84
CA SER A 7 -2.31 -24.78 -4.69
C SER A 7 -1.99 -25.22 -3.25
N PRO A 8 -1.20 -26.29 -3.06
CA PRO A 8 -0.76 -26.72 -1.74
C PRO A 8 0.23 -25.72 -1.08
N ASP A 9 0.83 -24.82 -1.86
CA ASP A 9 1.84 -23.86 -1.39
C ASP A 9 1.23 -22.53 -0.89
N LEU A 10 -0.10 -22.37 -0.94
CA LEU A 10 -0.81 -21.14 -0.58
C LEU A 10 -1.67 -21.36 0.68
N ALA A 11 -1.76 -20.35 1.54
CA ALA A 11 -2.60 -20.43 2.75
C ALA A 11 -4.07 -20.69 2.41
N TYR A 12 -4.69 -21.63 3.14
CA TYR A 12 -6.07 -22.01 2.91
C TYR A 12 -7.07 -21.02 3.55
N LEU A 13 -8.18 -20.83 2.85
CA LEU A 13 -9.31 -20.03 3.31
C LEU A 13 -10.50 -20.92 3.73
N ASP A 14 -11.05 -20.62 4.90
CA ASP A 14 -12.29 -21.21 5.42
C ASP A 14 -13.23 -20.12 6.00
N TYR A 15 -14.23 -19.74 5.23
CA TYR A 15 -15.25 -18.78 5.65
C TYR A 15 -16.45 -19.43 6.38
N SER A 16 -16.40 -20.74 6.67
CA SER A 16 -17.58 -21.50 7.10
C SER A 16 -18.23 -20.94 8.37
N ASP A 17 -17.43 -20.57 9.39
CA ASP A 17 -17.95 -20.00 10.64
C ASP A 17 -18.65 -18.65 10.39
N LEU A 18 -18.01 -17.76 9.62
CA LEU A 18 -18.58 -16.47 9.25
C LEU A 18 -19.91 -16.64 8.50
N LEU A 19 -19.93 -17.47 7.45
CA LEU A 19 -21.11 -17.66 6.62
C LEU A 19 -22.27 -18.32 7.39
N ASN A 20 -21.98 -19.28 8.28
CA ASN A 20 -22.98 -19.88 9.14
C ASN A 20 -23.59 -18.86 10.12
N LYS A 21 -22.77 -18.01 10.72
CA LYS A 21 -23.24 -16.94 11.62
C LYS A 21 -24.09 -15.90 10.87
N ILE A 22 -23.68 -15.52 9.65
CA ILE A 22 -24.49 -14.66 8.77
C ILE A 22 -25.86 -15.29 8.51
N LEU A 23 -25.90 -16.55 8.07
CA LEU A 23 -27.14 -17.25 7.78
C LEU A 23 -28.03 -17.38 9.04
N GLY A 24 -27.43 -17.63 10.20
CA GLY A 24 -28.14 -17.72 11.47
C GLY A 24 -28.85 -16.41 11.85
N ILE A 25 -28.18 -15.27 11.73
CA ILE A 25 -28.77 -13.95 12.01
C ILE A 25 -29.83 -13.59 10.96
N LEU A 26 -29.57 -13.84 9.68
CA LEU A 26 -30.52 -13.55 8.60
C LEU A 26 -31.87 -14.25 8.81
N LYS A 27 -31.88 -15.48 9.32
CA LYS A 27 -33.12 -16.22 9.60
C LYS A 27 -34.01 -15.52 10.62
N GLN A 28 -33.41 -14.86 11.61
CA GLN A 28 -34.10 -14.26 12.75
C GLN A 28 -34.55 -12.81 12.51
N LYS A 29 -33.95 -12.12 11.55
CA LYS A 29 -34.16 -10.68 11.33
C LYS A 29 -34.92 -10.40 10.04
N SER A 30 -35.72 -9.33 10.05
CA SER A 30 -36.28 -8.76 8.82
C SER A 30 -35.20 -7.98 8.09
N LEU A 31 -35.02 -8.26 6.80
CA LEU A 31 -34.01 -7.59 5.98
C LEU A 31 -34.59 -6.44 5.14
N PHE A 32 -35.86 -6.54 4.74
CA PHE A 32 -36.51 -5.63 3.82
C PHE A 32 -37.68 -4.91 4.48
N SER A 33 -37.74 -3.60 4.27
CA SER A 33 -38.88 -2.76 4.65
C SER A 33 -39.29 -1.90 3.45
N ILE A 34 -40.55 -1.98 3.04
CA ILE A 34 -41.09 -1.21 1.91
C ILE A 34 -41.85 -0.01 2.46
N SER A 35 -41.70 1.15 1.83
CA SER A 35 -42.40 2.37 2.25
C SER A 35 -43.91 2.27 1.98
N PRO A 36 -44.76 3.00 2.75
CA PRO A 36 -46.22 2.95 2.57
C PRO A 36 -46.73 3.33 1.18
N ASP A 37 -45.97 4.17 0.45
CA ASP A 37 -46.27 4.54 -0.94
C ASP A 37 -45.71 3.57 -1.97
N GLY A 38 -45.13 2.44 -1.54
CA GLY A 38 -44.56 1.40 -2.40
C GLY A 38 -43.34 1.84 -3.22
N CYS A 39 -42.88 3.08 -3.10
CA CYS A 39 -41.87 3.64 -3.99
C CYS A 39 -40.43 3.39 -3.52
N ARG A 40 -40.22 3.01 -2.25
CA ARG A 40 -38.87 2.89 -1.66
C ARG A 40 -38.75 1.59 -0.89
N MET A 41 -37.63 0.92 -1.06
CA MET A 41 -37.31 -0.29 -0.30
C MET A 41 -36.01 -0.08 0.48
N ARG A 42 -36.11 -0.16 1.81
CA ARG A 42 -35.00 -0.13 2.74
C ARG A 42 -34.49 -1.55 2.99
N ILE A 43 -33.17 -1.72 2.95
CA ILE A 43 -32.48 -3.00 3.06
C ILE A 43 -31.52 -2.93 4.26
N ASP A 44 -31.94 -3.46 5.40
CA ASP A 44 -31.31 -3.29 6.72
C ASP A 44 -30.15 -4.28 6.96
N ILE A 45 -29.13 -4.21 6.10
CA ILE A 45 -27.91 -5.03 6.22
C ILE A 45 -27.06 -4.62 7.42
N GLU A 46 -27.12 -3.34 7.79
CA GLU A 46 -26.35 -2.82 8.92
C GLU A 46 -26.60 -3.65 10.18
N GLU A 47 -27.87 -3.91 10.50
CA GLU A 47 -28.24 -4.60 11.74
C GLU A 47 -27.67 -6.03 11.75
N VAL A 48 -27.80 -6.74 10.62
CA VAL A 48 -27.24 -8.08 10.43
C VAL A 48 -25.72 -8.06 10.58
N ALA A 49 -25.04 -7.11 9.95
CA ALA A 49 -23.58 -7.00 10.01
C ALA A 49 -23.09 -6.69 11.44
N THR A 50 -23.83 -5.85 12.18
CA THR A 50 -23.51 -5.50 13.56
C THR A 50 -23.72 -6.67 14.52
N GLU A 51 -24.78 -7.48 14.34
CA GLU A 51 -24.97 -8.69 15.16
C GLU A 51 -23.94 -9.79 14.83
N VAL A 52 -23.64 -10.03 13.55
CA VAL A 52 -22.60 -11.01 13.15
C VAL A 52 -21.23 -10.60 13.71
N MET A 53 -20.93 -9.31 13.70
CA MET A 53 -19.72 -8.76 14.32
C MET A 53 -19.67 -9.07 15.83
N ARG A 54 -20.79 -8.97 16.56
CA ARG A 54 -20.86 -9.33 17.99
C ARG A 54 -20.66 -10.82 18.25
N LEU A 55 -21.03 -11.69 17.31
CA LEU A 55 -20.77 -13.14 17.38
C LEU A 55 -19.31 -13.52 17.15
N ASN A 56 -18.45 -12.55 16.82
CA ASN A 56 -17.00 -12.69 16.63
C ASN A 56 -16.59 -13.97 15.87
N PRO A 57 -16.99 -14.13 14.59
CA PRO A 57 -16.57 -15.23 13.74
C PRO A 57 -15.05 -15.41 13.68
N SER A 58 -14.65 -16.67 13.53
CA SER A 58 -13.28 -17.11 13.39
C SER A 58 -12.63 -16.46 12.16
N ASN A 59 -11.33 -16.17 12.28
CA ASN A 59 -10.57 -15.64 11.15
C ASN A 59 -10.59 -16.67 10.00
N PRO A 60 -10.98 -16.28 8.77
CA PRO A 60 -11.03 -17.19 7.63
C PRO A 60 -9.67 -17.75 7.19
N LEU A 61 -8.56 -17.17 7.66
CA LEU A 61 -7.23 -17.75 7.52
C LEU A 61 -7.09 -18.90 8.53
N VAL A 62 -7.19 -20.13 8.04
CA VAL A 62 -6.98 -21.33 8.87
C VAL A 62 -5.54 -21.33 9.37
N ASN A 63 -5.36 -21.80 10.60
CA ASN A 63 -4.22 -21.74 11.51
C ASN A 63 -2.83 -22.21 11.00
N ASP A 64 -2.39 -21.80 9.80
CA ASP A 64 -1.01 -21.91 9.39
C ASP A 64 -0.23 -20.66 9.80
N ARG A 65 0.68 -20.91 10.74
CA ARG A 65 1.54 -19.94 11.42
C ARG A 65 2.10 -18.94 10.39
N SER A 66 1.69 -17.67 10.50
CA SER A 66 2.25 -16.45 9.86
C SER A 66 1.63 -15.90 8.57
N ALA A 67 0.62 -16.54 7.96
CA ALA A 67 -0.01 -15.99 6.76
C ALA A 67 -0.75 -14.66 7.06
N ARG A 68 -0.28 -13.54 6.47
CA ARG A 68 -0.91 -12.20 6.61
C ARG A 68 -1.89 -11.86 5.49
N ALA A 69 -1.88 -12.64 4.41
CA ALA A 69 -2.78 -12.52 3.27
C ALA A 69 -2.87 -13.89 2.60
N ALA A 70 -4.02 -14.17 1.97
CA ALA A 70 -4.20 -15.33 1.10
C ALA A 70 -4.84 -14.88 -0.21
N THR A 71 -4.45 -15.53 -1.29
CA THR A 71 -5.21 -15.53 -2.54
C THR A 71 -6.43 -16.45 -2.38
N LEU A 72 -7.35 -16.48 -3.36
CA LEU A 72 -8.53 -17.37 -3.33
C LEU A 72 -8.08 -18.85 -3.44
N ASN A 73 -7.61 -19.42 -2.34
CA ASN A 73 -7.17 -20.80 -2.21
C ASN A 73 -8.01 -21.47 -1.13
N PHE A 74 -9.15 -22.05 -1.53
CA PHE A 74 -9.99 -22.81 -0.61
C PHE A 74 -9.33 -24.15 -0.30
N SER A 75 -9.50 -24.64 0.92
CA SER A 75 -9.17 -26.04 1.19
C SER A 75 -10.04 -26.95 0.30
N PRO A 76 -9.57 -28.15 -0.08
CA PRO A 76 -10.32 -29.06 -0.95
C PRO A 76 -11.76 -29.33 -0.50
N ASN A 77 -12.04 -29.26 0.80
CA ASN A 77 -13.36 -29.53 1.39
C ASN A 77 -14.21 -28.26 1.62
N THR A 78 -13.64 -27.06 1.53
CA THR A 78 -14.36 -25.80 1.83
C THR A 78 -14.90 -25.11 0.60
N HIS A 79 -14.43 -25.43 -0.61
CA HIS A 79 -14.91 -24.80 -1.85
C HIS A 79 -16.41 -25.04 -2.11
N ASP A 80 -16.83 -26.31 -2.10
CA ASP A 80 -18.23 -26.65 -2.35
C ASP A 80 -19.13 -26.22 -1.19
N LEU A 81 -18.60 -26.26 0.03
CA LEU A 81 -19.30 -25.79 1.22
C LEU A 81 -19.54 -24.27 1.15
N PHE A 82 -18.53 -23.50 0.78
CA PHE A 82 -18.62 -22.06 0.57
C PHE A 82 -19.72 -21.74 -0.45
N ARG A 83 -19.68 -22.38 -1.63
CA ARG A 83 -20.71 -22.19 -2.66
C ARG A 83 -22.11 -22.50 -2.13
N LYS A 84 -22.30 -23.65 -1.49
CA LYS A 84 -23.60 -24.06 -0.91
C LYS A 84 -24.09 -23.09 0.16
N GLN A 85 -23.19 -22.51 0.96
CA GLN A 85 -23.56 -21.53 1.98
C GLN A 85 -23.98 -20.19 1.35
N ILE A 86 -23.29 -19.73 0.31
CA ILE A 86 -23.70 -18.54 -0.45
C ILE A 86 -25.07 -18.76 -1.09
N GLU A 87 -25.32 -19.92 -1.70
CA GLU A 87 -26.63 -20.28 -2.26
C GLU A 87 -27.73 -20.27 -1.18
N LYS A 88 -27.47 -20.84 0.00
CA LYS A 88 -28.42 -20.78 1.13
C LYS A 88 -28.71 -19.36 1.61
N ILE A 89 -27.70 -18.49 1.66
CA ILE A 89 -27.87 -17.08 2.02
C ILE A 89 -28.72 -16.36 0.97
N ALA A 90 -28.48 -16.61 -0.32
CA ALA A 90 -29.27 -16.03 -1.41
C ALA A 90 -30.74 -16.47 -1.36
N ILE A 91 -31.00 -17.77 -1.11
CA ILE A 91 -32.35 -18.30 -0.92
C ILE A 91 -33.05 -17.63 0.26
N GLU A 92 -32.39 -17.54 1.43
CA GLU A 92 -33.00 -16.88 2.59
C GLU A 92 -33.31 -15.40 2.31
N ILE A 93 -32.41 -14.68 1.61
CA ILE A 93 -32.65 -13.29 1.19
C ILE A 93 -33.87 -13.21 0.26
N GLN A 94 -33.99 -14.13 -0.70
CA GLN A 94 -35.15 -14.20 -1.59
C GLN A 94 -36.46 -14.49 -0.83
N ASP A 95 -36.44 -15.38 0.15
CA ASP A 95 -37.59 -15.68 1.00
C ASP A 95 -37.99 -14.45 1.82
N LYS A 96 -37.02 -13.72 2.42
CA LYS A 96 -37.29 -12.47 3.14
C LYS A 96 -37.87 -11.39 2.22
N LEU A 97 -37.41 -11.28 0.98
CA LEU A 97 -37.95 -10.33 0.00
C LEU A 97 -39.40 -10.67 -0.34
N THR A 98 -39.68 -11.94 -0.62
CA THR A 98 -41.05 -12.45 -0.88
C THR A 98 -41.99 -12.14 0.28
N LEU A 99 -41.56 -12.38 1.51
CA LEU A 99 -42.34 -12.04 2.71
C LEU A 99 -42.60 -10.54 2.87
N ALA A 100 -41.62 -9.69 2.55
CA ALA A 100 -41.79 -8.25 2.62
C ALA A 100 -42.78 -7.72 1.57
N MET A 101 -42.76 -8.30 0.36
CA MET A 101 -43.70 -8.01 -0.72
C MET A 101 -45.14 -8.38 -0.34
N GLN A 102 -45.34 -9.60 0.15
CA GLN A 102 -46.66 -10.12 0.56
C GLN A 102 -47.29 -9.29 1.69
N LYS A 103 -46.48 -8.72 2.59
CA LYS A 103 -46.98 -7.84 3.66
C LYS A 103 -47.46 -6.47 3.19
N ASN A 104 -46.98 -5.98 2.04
CA ASN A 104 -47.24 -4.63 1.54
C ASN A 104 -48.13 -4.57 0.30
N GLY A 105 -48.56 -5.70 -0.26
CA GLY A 105 -49.48 -5.73 -1.41
C GLY A 105 -49.74 -7.14 -1.96
N GLU A 106 -50.51 -7.22 -3.05
CA GLU A 106 -50.84 -8.47 -3.76
C GLU A 106 -49.75 -8.92 -4.76
N TYR A 107 -48.50 -8.50 -4.57
CA TYR A 107 -47.42 -8.88 -5.48
C TYR A 107 -46.95 -10.31 -5.19
N HIS A 108 -47.17 -11.19 -6.17
CA HIS A 108 -46.74 -12.59 -6.11
C HIS A 108 -45.44 -12.84 -6.90
N ASP A 109 -45.04 -11.90 -7.76
CA ASP A 109 -43.82 -11.99 -8.57
C ASP A 109 -42.79 -10.88 -8.21
N ARG A 110 -41.54 -11.31 -8.02
CA ARG A 110 -40.41 -10.43 -7.70
C ARG A 110 -40.13 -9.46 -8.84
N VAL A 111 -40.19 -9.94 -10.09
CA VAL A 111 -39.81 -9.12 -11.24
C VAL A 111 -40.79 -7.97 -11.41
N GLU A 112 -42.08 -8.27 -11.31
CA GLU A 112 -43.15 -7.27 -11.30
C GLU A 112 -43.00 -6.25 -10.17
N PHE A 113 -42.77 -6.71 -8.93
CA PHE A 113 -42.57 -5.79 -7.81
C PHE A 113 -41.38 -4.86 -8.03
N ILE A 114 -40.22 -5.37 -8.44
CA ILE A 114 -39.04 -4.52 -8.67
C ILE A 114 -39.30 -3.50 -9.79
N ARG A 115 -40.08 -3.82 -10.82
CA ARG A 115 -40.48 -2.84 -11.85
C ARG A 115 -41.26 -1.67 -11.27
N THR A 116 -42.07 -1.87 -10.23
CA THR A 116 -42.78 -0.76 -9.55
C THR A 116 -41.81 0.24 -8.90
N LEU A 117 -40.62 -0.22 -8.49
CA LEU A 117 -39.55 0.59 -7.94
C LEU A 117 -38.67 1.27 -9.01
N THR A 118 -38.95 1.06 -10.29
CA THR A 118 -38.19 1.68 -11.38
C THR A 118 -38.88 2.90 -11.98
N SER A 119 -38.10 3.80 -12.56
CA SER A 119 -38.58 4.93 -13.37
C SER A 119 -37.99 4.87 -14.78
N ASP A 120 -38.56 5.60 -15.74
CA ASP A 120 -37.98 5.66 -17.08
C ASP A 120 -36.67 6.47 -17.09
N ILE A 121 -35.67 6.08 -17.89
CA ILE A 121 -34.38 6.81 -17.95
C ILE A 121 -34.56 8.27 -18.37
N ASN A 122 -35.60 8.57 -19.15
CA ASN A 122 -35.93 9.92 -19.58
C ASN A 122 -36.33 10.84 -18.39
N GLU A 123 -36.81 10.30 -17.26
CA GLU A 123 -37.13 11.07 -16.04
C GLU A 123 -35.87 11.57 -15.30
N PHE A 124 -34.69 11.06 -15.67
CA PHE A 124 -33.41 11.43 -15.10
C PHE A 124 -32.59 12.31 -16.06
N GLN A 125 -33.10 12.63 -17.25
CA GLN A 125 -32.42 13.50 -18.19
C GLN A 125 -32.59 14.97 -17.80
N GLY A 126 -31.48 15.71 -17.77
CA GLY A 126 -31.50 17.16 -17.56
C GLY A 126 -30.13 17.76 -17.32
N ASN A 127 -30.06 19.09 -17.29
CA ASN A 127 -28.84 19.78 -16.93
C ASN A 127 -28.63 19.78 -15.42
N TYR A 128 -27.37 19.75 -14.98
CA TYR A 128 -27.06 19.93 -13.56
C TYR A 128 -27.62 21.27 -13.07
N ARG A 129 -28.37 21.24 -11.97
CA ARG A 129 -28.78 22.48 -11.28
C ARG A 129 -27.56 23.03 -10.54
N GLU A 130 -27.14 24.23 -10.90
CA GLU A 130 -26.09 24.96 -10.18
C GLU A 130 -26.72 25.74 -9.02
N ASP A 131 -26.38 25.36 -7.79
CA ASP A 131 -26.43 26.26 -6.64
C ASP A 131 -25.13 27.07 -6.65
N ASN A 132 -25.19 28.33 -6.20
CA ASN A 132 -24.09 29.28 -6.05
C ASN A 132 -22.80 28.73 -5.38
N LYS A 133 -22.80 27.52 -4.80
CA LYS A 133 -21.60 26.85 -4.28
C LYS A 133 -21.33 25.42 -4.79
N THR A 134 -22.30 24.69 -5.35
CA THR A 134 -22.09 23.28 -5.78
C THR A 134 -23.11 22.79 -6.82
N ARG A 135 -22.72 21.79 -7.64
CA ARG A 135 -23.65 21.00 -8.47
C ARG A 135 -24.54 20.14 -7.58
N LEU A 136 -25.86 20.30 -7.67
CA LEU A 136 -26.81 19.48 -6.91
C LEU A 136 -26.79 18.03 -7.45
N LEU A 137 -26.69 17.03 -6.56
CA LEU A 137 -26.71 15.60 -6.90
C LEU A 137 -28.12 15.01 -6.67
N ASP A 138 -29.06 15.28 -7.57
CA ASP A 138 -30.47 14.84 -7.49
C ASP A 138 -30.83 13.71 -8.46
N LEU A 139 -29.82 12.96 -8.89
CA LEU A 139 -29.86 11.91 -9.93
C LEU A 139 -30.19 12.42 -11.33
N THR A 140 -30.10 13.72 -11.59
CA THR A 140 -30.22 14.26 -12.95
C THR A 140 -28.90 14.13 -13.72
N TYR A 141 -28.97 13.61 -14.95
CA TYR A 141 -27.82 13.36 -15.83
C TYR A 141 -27.98 14.09 -17.18
N PRO A 142 -26.95 14.82 -17.65
CA PRO A 142 -27.03 15.55 -18.92
C PRO A 142 -26.82 14.69 -20.17
N PHE A 143 -26.38 13.43 -20.02
CA PHE A 143 -26.07 12.50 -21.12
C PHE A 143 -25.39 13.15 -22.34
N PRO A 144 -24.26 13.88 -22.16
CA PRO A 144 -23.66 14.67 -23.22
C PRO A 144 -23.08 13.78 -24.30
N GLU A 145 -23.15 14.24 -25.55
CA GLU A 145 -22.44 13.64 -26.67
C GLU A 145 -21.00 14.16 -26.73
N ALA A 146 -20.07 13.29 -27.11
CA ALA A 146 -18.68 13.65 -27.33
C ALA A 146 -18.31 13.29 -28.76
N THR A 147 -17.97 14.29 -29.56
CA THR A 147 -17.57 14.10 -30.96
C THR A 147 -16.06 14.19 -31.13
N ASN A 148 -15.55 13.64 -32.23
CA ASN A 148 -14.14 13.71 -32.61
C ASN A 148 -13.18 13.11 -31.55
N LEU A 149 -13.62 12.08 -30.82
CA LEU A 149 -12.74 11.38 -29.90
C LEU A 149 -11.71 10.57 -30.68
N LYS A 150 -10.47 10.56 -30.17
CA LYS A 150 -9.35 9.89 -30.83
C LYS A 150 -8.85 8.77 -29.93
N LYS A 151 -8.80 7.56 -30.49
CA LYS A 151 -8.13 6.40 -29.89
C LYS A 151 -6.93 6.04 -30.74
N GLN A 152 -5.79 5.88 -30.08
CA GLN A 152 -4.53 5.51 -30.70
C GLN A 152 -4.02 4.25 -30.05
N ARG A 153 -3.86 3.17 -30.82
CA ARG A 153 -3.18 1.97 -30.32
C ARG A 153 -1.68 2.21 -30.28
N LEU A 154 -1.07 1.82 -29.17
CA LEU A 154 0.37 1.94 -28.92
C LEU A 154 1.04 0.56 -28.91
N THR A 155 2.31 0.51 -29.27
CA THR A 155 3.17 -0.68 -29.20
C THR A 155 4.50 -0.34 -28.51
N VAL A 156 5.13 -1.34 -27.91
CA VAL A 156 6.50 -1.26 -27.35
C VAL A 156 7.56 -1.90 -28.26
N ARG A 157 7.13 -2.52 -29.37
CA ARG A 157 8.04 -3.15 -30.35
C ARG A 157 8.64 -2.08 -31.25
N GLN A 158 9.98 -2.08 -31.36
CA GLN A 158 10.71 -1.17 -32.23
C GLN A 158 10.87 -1.78 -33.63
N ASN A 159 10.61 -0.97 -34.66
CA ASN A 159 10.91 -1.26 -36.07
C ASN A 159 11.81 -0.13 -36.62
N ASP A 160 12.42 -0.29 -37.79
CA ASP A 160 13.39 0.69 -38.34
C ASP A 160 12.85 2.13 -38.49
N ASN A 161 11.53 2.32 -38.63
CA ASN A 161 10.84 3.62 -38.73
C ASN A 161 10.36 4.22 -37.37
N SER A 162 10.78 3.65 -36.23
CA SER A 162 10.21 3.95 -34.90
C SER A 162 10.61 5.30 -34.27
N LYS A 163 11.70 5.95 -34.74
CA LYS A 163 12.28 7.14 -34.06
C LYS A 163 11.32 8.34 -33.97
N ASN A 164 10.38 8.50 -34.90
CA ASN A 164 9.42 9.63 -34.93
C ASN A 164 7.98 9.24 -34.52
N GLN A 165 7.81 8.06 -33.93
CA GLN A 165 6.50 7.50 -33.61
C GLN A 165 6.19 7.45 -32.10
N GLN A 166 7.13 7.87 -31.25
CA GLN A 166 6.95 7.84 -29.80
C GLN A 166 5.90 8.86 -29.33
N LEU A 167 4.91 8.37 -28.56
CA LEU A 167 3.88 9.21 -27.93
C LEU A 167 4.02 9.26 -26.41
N LEU A 168 4.35 8.14 -25.77
CA LEU A 168 4.56 8.07 -24.34
C LEU A 168 5.92 7.45 -24.01
N LYS A 169 6.43 7.81 -22.84
CA LYS A 169 7.67 7.29 -22.28
C LYS A 169 7.44 6.90 -20.83
N ALA A 170 7.98 5.77 -20.43
CA ALA A 170 8.05 5.36 -19.03
C ALA A 170 9.48 4.90 -18.72
N HIS A 171 9.90 5.04 -17.47
CA HIS A 171 11.17 4.49 -17.01
C HIS A 171 10.86 3.25 -16.17
N LYS A 172 11.69 2.22 -16.31
CA LYS A 172 11.58 0.99 -15.52
C LYS A 172 12.89 0.68 -14.83
N VAL A 173 12.78 -0.02 -13.71
CA VAL A 173 13.90 -0.68 -13.05
C VAL A 173 13.67 -2.18 -13.07
N LYS A 174 14.73 -2.92 -13.38
CA LYS A 174 14.80 -4.37 -13.22
C LYS A 174 15.77 -4.69 -12.10
N ILE A 175 15.38 -5.58 -11.20
CA ILE A 175 16.20 -6.07 -10.11
C ILE A 175 16.37 -7.57 -10.34
N HIS A 176 17.60 -7.98 -10.64
CA HIS A 176 17.99 -9.37 -10.83
C HIS A 176 18.75 -9.81 -9.58
N VAL A 177 18.37 -10.95 -9.01
CA VAL A 177 19.04 -11.54 -7.86
C VAL A 177 19.37 -12.99 -8.18
N ASP A 178 20.65 -13.33 -8.06
CA ASP A 178 21.11 -14.69 -8.25
C ASP A 178 20.67 -15.53 -7.03
N LYS A 179 20.04 -16.67 -7.31
CA LYS A 179 19.63 -17.65 -6.32
C LYS A 179 20.58 -18.84 -6.44
N PRO A 180 21.72 -18.83 -5.73
CA PRO A 180 22.64 -19.94 -5.85
C PRO A 180 21.96 -21.22 -5.37
N CYS A 181 21.96 -22.24 -6.22
CA CYS A 181 21.55 -23.60 -5.85
C CYS A 181 22.29 -24.10 -4.60
N ASP A 182 23.51 -23.57 -4.36
CA ASP A 182 24.38 -23.90 -3.24
C ASP A 182 24.31 -22.89 -2.07
N PHE A 183 23.21 -22.14 -1.92
CA PHE A 183 23.06 -21.15 -0.84
C PHE A 183 23.36 -21.75 0.54
N THR A 184 22.73 -22.89 0.86
CA THR A 184 22.90 -23.60 2.13
C THR A 184 24.35 -24.01 2.34
N THR A 185 24.97 -24.63 1.33
CA THR A 185 26.37 -25.06 1.35
C THR A 185 27.32 -23.89 1.59
N THR A 186 27.06 -22.74 0.95
CA THR A 186 27.89 -21.53 1.07
C THR A 186 27.72 -20.89 2.45
N LEU A 187 26.50 -20.85 2.98
CA LEU A 187 26.23 -20.33 4.32
C LEU A 187 26.87 -21.21 5.41
N ILE A 188 26.77 -22.54 5.28
CA ILE A 188 27.41 -23.48 6.22
C ILE A 188 28.93 -23.30 6.22
N LYS A 189 29.55 -23.14 5.05
CA LYS A 189 30.99 -22.80 4.96
C LYS A 189 31.31 -21.49 5.70
N GLY A 190 30.46 -20.47 5.56
CA GLY A 190 30.60 -19.21 6.30
C GLY A 190 30.51 -19.40 7.81
N ILE A 191 29.56 -20.20 8.30
CA ILE A 191 29.41 -20.53 9.73
C ILE A 191 30.62 -21.32 10.24
N ASN A 192 31.09 -22.32 9.50
CA ASN A 192 32.29 -23.10 9.86
C ASN A 192 33.53 -22.20 9.96
N ASN A 193 33.71 -21.27 9.03
CA ASN A 193 34.80 -20.29 9.11
C ASN A 193 34.68 -19.41 10.36
N TYR A 194 33.47 -18.94 10.67
CA TYR A 194 33.22 -18.17 11.90
C TYR A 194 33.58 -18.97 13.15
N ILE A 195 33.18 -20.24 13.22
CA ILE A 195 33.49 -21.13 14.36
C ILE A 195 34.99 -21.31 14.53
N ASN A 196 35.69 -21.62 13.43
CA ASN A 196 37.14 -21.81 13.43
C ASN A 196 37.90 -20.57 13.89
N ILE A 197 37.35 -19.37 13.69
CA ILE A 197 37.96 -18.10 14.11
C ILE A 197 37.58 -17.73 15.55
N LYS A 198 36.29 -17.83 15.90
CA LYS A 198 35.76 -17.33 17.19
C LYS A 198 35.86 -18.32 18.34
N PHE A 199 35.81 -19.61 18.05
CA PHE A 199 35.88 -20.70 19.02
C PHE A 199 37.13 -21.55 18.79
N ALA A 200 38.23 -20.94 18.34
CA ALA A 200 39.49 -21.65 18.09
C ALA A 200 40.00 -22.38 19.35
N ASP A 201 39.89 -21.71 20.49
CA ASP A 201 40.47 -22.11 21.78
C ASP A 201 39.53 -22.97 22.66
N VAL A 202 38.32 -23.30 22.19
CA VAL A 202 37.41 -24.18 22.95
C VAL A 202 37.85 -25.65 22.83
N ASP A 203 37.47 -26.45 23.82
CA ASP A 203 37.89 -27.84 23.91
C ASP A 203 37.19 -28.74 22.86
N GLN A 204 37.57 -30.01 22.85
CA GLN A 204 37.08 -30.96 21.85
C GLN A 204 35.61 -31.34 22.07
N GLU A 205 35.14 -31.35 23.32
CA GLU A 205 33.75 -31.69 23.67
C GLU A 205 32.82 -30.57 23.21
N ASP A 206 33.19 -29.31 23.49
CA ASP A 206 32.49 -28.12 23.00
C ASP A 206 32.46 -28.06 21.47
N LYS A 207 33.54 -28.46 20.79
CA LYS A 207 33.59 -28.52 19.31
C LYS A 207 32.61 -29.55 18.75
N GLU A 208 32.52 -30.73 19.36
CA GLU A 208 31.57 -31.77 18.97
C GLU A 208 30.11 -31.31 19.15
N ASP A 209 29.82 -30.59 20.24
CA ASP A 209 28.52 -29.97 20.48
C ASP A 209 28.17 -28.91 19.41
N LEU A 210 29.13 -28.06 19.04
CA LEU A 210 28.96 -27.08 17.96
C LEU A 210 28.70 -27.75 16.61
N GLU A 211 29.42 -28.83 16.27
CA GLU A 211 29.18 -29.62 15.05
C GLU A 211 27.79 -30.28 15.03
N TYR A 212 27.32 -30.75 16.19
CA TYR A 212 25.97 -31.28 16.35
C TYR A 212 24.90 -30.20 16.09
N VAL A 213 25.10 -28.98 16.58
CA VAL A 213 24.19 -27.84 16.29
C VAL A 213 24.13 -27.54 14.80
N ILE A 214 25.26 -27.50 14.07
CA ILE A 214 25.28 -27.26 12.61
C ILE A 214 24.51 -28.36 11.88
N SER A 215 24.80 -29.62 12.22
CA SER A 215 24.17 -30.80 11.61
C SER A 215 22.64 -30.78 11.76
N ASN A 216 22.14 -30.28 12.90
CA ASN A 216 20.70 -30.13 13.14
C ASN A 216 20.07 -29.00 12.32
N LEU A 217 20.79 -27.88 12.15
CA LEU A 217 20.33 -26.76 11.33
C LEU A 217 20.24 -27.13 9.83
N GLU A 218 21.11 -28.03 9.35
CA GLU A 218 21.09 -28.49 7.95
C GLU A 218 19.90 -29.43 7.65
N LYS A 219 19.57 -30.35 8.58
CA LYS A 219 18.55 -31.38 8.37
C LYS A 219 17.11 -30.89 8.52
N SER A 220 16.89 -29.81 9.27
CA SER A 220 15.54 -29.31 9.58
C SER A 220 15.02 -28.32 8.53
N HIS A 221 13.85 -28.59 7.95
CA HIS A 221 13.18 -27.69 7.01
C HIS A 221 12.59 -26.42 7.68
N ASN A 222 12.56 -26.37 9.01
CA ASN A 222 12.17 -25.19 9.79
C ASN A 222 13.38 -24.57 10.51
N SER A 223 14.59 -24.85 10.02
CA SER A 223 15.82 -24.33 10.59
C SER A 223 15.98 -22.83 10.37
N ASP A 224 16.85 -22.23 11.17
CA ASP A 224 17.22 -20.84 11.04
C ASP A 224 17.96 -20.54 9.71
N ILE A 225 18.61 -21.54 9.10
CA ILE A 225 19.18 -21.44 7.74
C ILE A 225 18.07 -21.15 6.72
N TYR A 226 16.97 -21.91 6.76
CA TYR A 226 15.84 -21.71 5.85
C TYR A 226 15.14 -20.36 6.10
N LYS A 227 15.05 -19.93 7.36
CA LYS A 227 14.51 -18.60 7.71
C LYS A 227 15.36 -17.46 7.14
N LEU A 228 16.68 -17.57 7.22
CA LEU A 228 17.59 -16.58 6.65
C LEU A 228 17.50 -16.56 5.11
N GLN A 229 17.38 -17.73 4.48
CA GLN A 229 17.17 -17.83 3.03
C GLN A 229 15.86 -17.14 2.61
N ASN A 230 14.76 -17.38 3.34
CA ASN A 230 13.48 -16.73 3.08
C ASN A 230 13.54 -15.21 3.31
N LEU A 231 14.23 -14.77 4.36
CA LEU A 231 14.48 -13.36 4.61
C LEU A 231 15.17 -12.71 3.41
N LEU A 232 16.21 -13.37 2.86
CA LEU A 232 16.94 -12.86 1.71
C LEU A 232 16.06 -12.78 0.46
N ASN A 233 15.24 -13.79 0.21
CA ASN A 233 14.36 -13.86 -0.95
C ASN A 233 13.19 -12.86 -0.88
N GLN A 234 12.60 -12.66 0.31
CA GLN A 234 11.34 -11.92 0.46
C GLN A 234 11.54 -10.47 0.94
N GLU A 235 12.43 -10.25 1.91
CA GLU A 235 12.54 -8.95 2.61
C GLU A 235 13.69 -8.09 2.05
N THR A 236 14.69 -8.67 1.38
CA THR A 236 15.77 -7.90 0.73
C THR A 236 15.28 -7.05 -0.44
N LEU A 237 14.18 -7.45 -1.10
CA LEU A 237 13.58 -6.66 -2.16
C LEU A 237 13.25 -5.24 -1.71
N GLY A 238 12.85 -5.05 -0.44
CA GLY A 238 12.61 -3.74 0.13
C GLY A 238 13.87 -2.87 0.16
N LYS A 239 15.01 -3.43 0.55
CA LYS A 239 16.31 -2.76 0.52
C LYS A 239 16.79 -2.51 -0.90
N LEU A 240 16.60 -3.47 -1.81
CA LEU A 240 16.97 -3.33 -3.24
C LEU A 240 16.18 -2.20 -3.90
N LYS A 241 14.88 -2.08 -3.60
CA LYS A 241 14.06 -0.94 -4.04
C LYS A 241 14.58 0.39 -3.49
N LYS A 242 14.97 0.43 -2.21
CA LYS A 242 15.55 1.64 -1.60
C LYS A 242 16.86 2.03 -2.29
N PHE A 243 17.75 1.07 -2.54
CA PHE A 243 19.01 1.30 -3.25
C PHE A 243 18.77 1.73 -4.71
N ALA A 244 17.79 1.13 -5.39
CA ALA A 244 17.37 1.51 -6.74
C ALA A 244 16.90 2.98 -6.82
N LYS A 245 16.36 3.56 -5.73
CA LYS A 245 16.02 4.99 -5.69
C LYS A 245 17.27 5.86 -5.85
N ILE A 246 18.35 5.52 -5.15
CA ILE A 246 19.63 6.24 -5.24
C ILE A 246 20.24 6.05 -6.63
N LYS A 247 20.29 4.80 -7.13
CA LYS A 247 20.81 4.49 -8.48
C LYS A 247 20.05 5.20 -9.59
N TYR A 248 18.73 5.39 -9.43
CA TYR A 248 17.96 6.15 -10.39
C TYR A 248 18.27 7.65 -10.37
N LEU A 249 18.55 8.24 -9.20
CA LEU A 249 19.00 9.63 -9.13
C LEU A 249 20.40 9.78 -9.76
N GLU A 250 21.31 8.83 -9.55
CA GLU A 250 22.63 8.78 -10.23
C GLU A 250 22.47 8.69 -11.75
N PHE A 251 21.62 7.78 -12.21
CA PHE A 251 21.28 7.63 -13.63
C PHE A 251 20.81 8.95 -14.25
N LEU A 252 19.98 9.73 -13.53
CA LEU A 252 19.54 11.05 -13.99
C LEU A 252 20.70 12.07 -13.96
N LEU A 253 21.52 12.08 -12.92
CA LEU A 253 22.65 13.00 -12.77
C LEU A 253 23.68 12.83 -13.90
N GLU A 254 23.94 11.59 -14.33
CA GLU A 254 24.82 11.27 -15.47
C GLU A 254 24.40 11.97 -16.77
N GLN A 255 23.13 12.40 -16.87
CA GLN A 255 22.57 13.03 -18.07
C GLN A 255 22.63 14.56 -18.04
N VAL A 256 23.28 15.15 -17.03
CA VAL A 256 23.32 16.59 -16.78
C VAL A 256 24.74 17.12 -16.94
N GLU A 257 24.90 18.07 -17.85
CA GLU A 257 26.20 18.73 -18.10
C GLU A 257 26.49 19.76 -17.00
N GLU A 258 25.67 20.80 -16.83
CA GLU A 258 25.93 21.89 -15.87
C GLU A 258 24.64 22.49 -15.27
N GLY A 259 24.79 23.34 -14.23
CA GLY A 259 23.73 24.15 -13.62
C GLY A 259 23.53 23.90 -12.12
N GLU A 260 22.95 24.87 -11.41
CA GLU A 260 22.75 24.80 -9.95
C GLU A 260 21.88 23.61 -9.51
N GLY A 261 20.87 23.25 -10.31
CA GLY A 261 20.05 22.06 -10.06
C GLY A 261 20.86 20.77 -10.03
N LYS A 262 21.98 20.70 -10.77
CA LYS A 262 22.90 19.56 -10.80
C LYS A 262 23.60 19.42 -9.45
N LEU A 263 24.09 20.52 -8.90
CA LEU A 263 24.76 20.55 -7.60
C LEU A 263 23.82 20.08 -6.49
N TYR A 264 22.57 20.55 -6.49
CA TYR A 264 21.57 20.09 -5.52
C TYR A 264 21.20 18.61 -5.67
N LEU A 265 21.10 18.11 -6.90
CA LEU A 265 20.87 16.68 -7.15
C LEU A 265 22.07 15.84 -6.69
N GLN A 266 23.29 16.30 -6.98
CA GLN A 266 24.52 15.65 -6.56
C GLN A 266 24.64 15.61 -5.04
N ASP A 267 24.34 16.71 -4.35
CA ASP A 267 24.36 16.77 -2.89
C ASP A 267 23.29 15.88 -2.27
N LEU A 268 22.08 15.84 -2.84
CA LEU A 268 21.03 14.92 -2.42
C LEU A 268 21.49 13.46 -2.51
N ILE A 269 22.10 13.05 -3.64
CA ILE A 269 22.63 11.70 -3.83
C ILE A 269 23.74 11.40 -2.81
N ARG A 270 24.69 12.32 -2.63
CA ARG A 270 25.78 12.19 -1.66
C ARG A 270 25.25 11.98 -0.25
N ARG A 271 24.29 12.81 0.19
CA ARG A 271 23.70 12.71 1.53
C ARG A 271 22.87 11.45 1.71
N LEU A 272 22.16 10.97 0.68
CA LEU A 272 21.47 9.68 0.76
C LEU A 272 22.45 8.52 0.94
N LYS A 273 23.62 8.55 0.29
CA LYS A 273 24.68 7.55 0.52
C LYS A 273 25.26 7.64 1.92
N LEU A 274 25.63 8.84 2.38
CA LEU A 274 26.12 9.06 3.75
C LEU A 274 25.12 8.59 4.81
N LEU A 275 23.82 8.74 4.55
CA LEU A 275 22.77 8.25 5.42
C LEU A 275 22.75 6.71 5.46
N GLU A 276 22.86 6.04 4.31
CA GLU A 276 22.98 4.57 4.27
C GLU A 276 24.22 4.10 5.04
N ASP A 277 25.37 4.73 4.85
CA ASP A 277 26.60 4.37 5.56
C ASP A 277 26.43 4.57 7.07
N TYR A 278 25.86 5.71 7.49
CA TYR A 278 25.60 6.05 8.89
C TYR A 278 24.65 5.07 9.59
N ILE A 279 23.56 4.69 8.92
CA ILE A 279 22.55 3.79 9.49
C ILE A 279 23.07 2.34 9.56
N ASN A 280 23.94 1.95 8.62
CA ASN A 280 24.50 0.60 8.55
C ASN A 280 25.87 0.43 9.26
N ASP A 281 26.36 1.48 9.94
CA ASP A 281 27.63 1.51 10.69
C ASP A 281 27.66 0.44 11.79
N THR A 282 28.55 -0.54 11.63
CA THR A 282 28.68 -1.69 12.54
C THR A 282 29.35 -1.37 13.87
N SER A 283 30.00 -0.20 13.99
CA SER A 283 30.65 0.22 15.23
C SER A 283 29.65 0.72 16.28
N LYS A 284 28.41 1.05 15.87
CA LYS A 284 27.37 1.62 16.74
C LYS A 284 26.35 0.58 17.18
N ALA A 285 26.06 0.58 18.48
CA ALA A 285 25.07 -0.30 19.08
C ALA A 285 23.65 0.15 18.72
N ASP A 286 22.67 -0.76 18.79
CA ASP A 286 21.28 -0.43 18.43
C ASP A 286 20.69 0.68 19.33
N GLY A 287 21.10 0.73 20.61
CA GLY A 287 20.71 1.79 21.54
C GLY A 287 21.16 3.20 21.11
N ASP A 288 22.20 3.31 20.28
CA ASP A 288 22.70 4.59 19.79
C ASP A 288 21.72 5.30 18.85
N TYR A 289 20.79 4.55 18.26
CA TYR A 289 19.77 5.05 17.32
C TYR A 289 18.39 5.20 17.94
N GLN A 290 18.26 4.92 19.24
CA GLN A 290 16.99 4.99 19.95
C GLN A 290 16.67 6.44 20.32
N VAL A 291 15.50 6.92 19.90
CA VAL A 291 15.02 8.28 20.19
C VAL A 291 13.56 8.28 20.55
N SER A 292 13.09 9.34 21.21
CA SER A 292 11.70 9.44 21.65
C SER A 292 11.08 10.81 21.38
N TYR A 293 9.75 10.84 21.23
CA TYR A 293 8.95 12.06 21.18
C TYR A 293 7.49 11.74 21.49
N ALA A 294 6.83 12.57 22.30
CA ALA A 294 5.40 12.46 22.61
C ALA A 294 4.99 11.04 23.05
N GLY A 295 5.81 10.43 23.93
CA GLY A 295 5.57 9.09 24.48
C GLY A 295 5.87 7.91 23.54
N ALA A 296 6.30 8.15 22.30
CA ALA A 296 6.73 7.10 21.39
C ALA A 296 8.25 6.98 21.37
N THR A 297 8.74 5.75 21.24
CA THR A 297 10.17 5.45 21.07
C THR A 297 10.38 4.72 19.74
N VAL A 298 11.41 5.12 18.99
CA VAL A 298 11.76 4.50 17.70
C VAL A 298 13.26 4.29 17.61
N ASN A 299 13.66 3.24 16.91
CA ASN A 299 15.04 3.04 16.50
C ASN A 299 15.20 3.52 15.05
N TYR A 300 16.11 4.48 14.81
CA TYR A 300 16.32 4.98 13.45
C TYR A 300 16.86 3.92 12.48
N ARG A 301 17.69 2.97 12.92
CA ARG A 301 18.19 1.88 12.08
C ARG A 301 17.04 1.01 11.54
N GLU A 302 16.08 0.67 12.40
CA GLU A 302 14.86 -0.05 12.00
C GLU A 302 13.94 0.82 11.11
N LEU A 303 13.86 2.12 11.37
CA LEU A 303 13.00 3.03 10.61
C LEU A 303 13.48 3.22 9.17
N PHE A 304 14.79 3.30 8.97
CA PHE A 304 15.43 3.54 7.67
C PHE A 304 15.84 2.26 6.94
N SER A 305 15.67 1.07 7.54
CA SER A 305 15.86 -0.21 6.83
C SER A 305 14.75 -0.51 5.80
N ARG A 306 13.58 0.14 5.94
CA ARG A 306 12.38 -0.10 5.13
C ARG A 306 12.45 0.54 3.75
N SER A 307 11.72 -0.02 2.78
CA SER A 307 11.71 0.45 1.39
C SER A 307 11.20 1.90 1.21
N GLU A 308 10.23 2.28 2.03
CA GLU A 308 9.54 3.57 2.02
C GLU A 308 10.23 4.64 2.89
N ALA A 309 11.45 4.34 3.38
CA ALA A 309 12.21 5.22 4.25
C ALA A 309 12.39 6.64 3.68
N TYR A 310 12.55 6.76 2.36
CA TYR A 310 12.80 8.05 1.69
C TYR A 310 11.56 8.72 1.11
N ASP A 311 10.39 8.11 1.21
CA ASP A 311 9.20 8.57 0.48
C ASP A 311 8.63 9.90 0.98
N ILE A 312 9.08 10.37 2.15
CA ILE A 312 8.72 11.68 2.68
C ILE A 312 9.48 12.81 1.98
N LEU A 313 10.61 12.52 1.33
CA LEU A 313 11.39 13.55 0.62
C LEU A 313 10.57 14.14 -0.54
N PRO A 314 10.74 15.44 -0.83
CA PRO A 314 10.03 16.11 -1.92
C PRO A 314 10.53 15.64 -3.29
N ILE A 315 11.85 15.42 -3.44
CA ILE A 315 12.48 14.93 -4.66
C ILE A 315 13.03 13.53 -4.40
N ILE A 316 12.28 12.50 -4.80
CA ILE A 316 12.68 11.10 -4.72
C ILE A 316 11.92 10.28 -5.78
N PRO A 317 12.53 9.25 -6.39
CA PRO A 317 11.80 8.24 -7.14
C PRO A 317 11.00 7.31 -6.22
N LEU A 318 9.84 6.92 -6.71
CA LEU A 318 8.98 5.88 -6.15
C LEU A 318 9.06 4.68 -7.10
N ILE A 319 9.53 3.55 -6.57
CA ILE A 319 9.63 2.28 -7.31
C ILE A 319 8.33 1.51 -7.09
N GLU A 320 7.39 1.68 -8.02
CA GLU A 320 5.99 1.26 -7.89
C GLU A 320 5.48 0.66 -9.22
N GLY A 321 4.33 -0.02 -9.18
CA GLY A 321 3.75 -0.65 -10.36
C GLY A 321 4.55 -1.87 -10.78
N TYR A 322 4.30 -2.99 -10.12
CA TYR A 322 4.89 -4.28 -10.46
C TYR A 322 4.49 -4.66 -11.89
N LEU A 323 5.46 -4.71 -12.79
CA LEU A 323 5.28 -5.01 -14.20
C LEU A 323 5.47 -6.50 -14.50
N GLY A 324 6.10 -7.25 -13.58
CA GLY A 324 6.21 -8.71 -13.64
C GLY A 324 7.33 -9.28 -12.77
N GLU A 325 7.22 -10.58 -12.47
CA GLU A 325 8.31 -11.49 -12.09
C GLU A 325 8.59 -12.40 -13.27
N VAL A 326 9.88 -12.72 -13.43
CA VAL A 326 10.29 -13.88 -14.22
C VAL A 326 11.27 -14.67 -13.36
N GLU A 327 10.91 -15.89 -13.02
CA GLU A 327 11.87 -16.88 -12.54
C GLU A 327 12.55 -17.49 -13.77
N SER A 328 13.88 -17.56 -13.72
CA SER A 328 14.68 -18.26 -14.73
C SER A 328 14.15 -19.69 -14.95
N PRO A 329 14.21 -20.24 -16.18
CA PRO A 329 13.80 -21.63 -16.44
C PRO A 329 14.57 -22.66 -15.58
N GLN A 330 15.79 -22.31 -15.16
CA GLN A 330 16.68 -23.12 -14.33
C GLN A 330 16.49 -22.87 -12.83
N LYS A 331 15.64 -21.91 -12.42
CA LYS A 331 15.38 -21.48 -11.04
C LYS A 331 16.62 -20.99 -10.27
N ASP A 332 17.63 -20.54 -11.01
CA ASP A 332 18.92 -20.05 -10.51
C ASP A 332 18.95 -18.53 -10.32
N ALA A 333 17.91 -17.82 -10.78
CA ALA A 333 17.74 -16.39 -10.57
C ALA A 333 16.28 -15.94 -10.60
N ILE A 334 16.00 -14.83 -9.92
CA ILE A 334 14.70 -14.15 -9.90
C ILE A 334 14.87 -12.72 -10.43
N GLU A 335 14.03 -12.32 -11.39
CA GLU A 335 13.97 -10.95 -11.90
C GLU A 335 12.64 -10.29 -11.54
N PHE A 336 12.74 -9.10 -10.92
CA PHE A 336 11.59 -8.24 -10.64
C PHE A 336 11.63 -6.99 -11.52
N THR A 337 10.53 -6.68 -12.22
CA THR A 337 10.41 -5.45 -13.01
C THR A 337 9.40 -4.48 -12.39
N PHE A 338 9.81 -3.23 -12.20
CA PHE A 338 8.97 -2.15 -11.65
C PHE A 338 8.97 -0.92 -12.55
N GLY A 339 7.86 -0.16 -12.51
CA GLY A 339 7.83 1.20 -13.00
C GLY A 339 8.50 2.19 -12.04
N ILE A 340 8.88 3.35 -12.57
CA ILE A 340 9.46 4.45 -11.79
C ILE A 340 8.56 5.67 -11.91
N LYS A 341 8.19 6.25 -10.77
CA LYS A 341 7.45 7.51 -10.69
C LYS A 341 8.24 8.52 -9.87
N MET A 342 8.45 9.73 -10.41
CA MET A 342 9.07 10.80 -9.64
C MET A 342 8.04 11.62 -8.86
N LYS A 343 8.29 11.86 -7.57
CA LYS A 343 7.38 12.63 -6.70
C LYS A 343 7.35 14.13 -7.00
N LEU A 344 8.51 14.72 -7.35
CA LEU A 344 8.67 16.12 -7.81
C LEU A 344 7.91 17.18 -6.99
N ASP A 345 7.89 17.03 -5.67
CA ASP A 345 7.25 17.95 -4.73
C ASP A 345 5.80 18.34 -5.13
N GLY A 346 4.99 17.32 -5.46
CA GLY A 346 3.60 17.50 -5.87
C GLY A 346 2.66 17.87 -4.72
N LYS A 347 1.45 18.34 -5.08
CA LYS A 347 0.38 18.71 -4.13
C LYS A 347 -0.07 17.51 -3.30
N VAL A 348 -0.26 17.71 -1.98
CA VAL A 348 -0.83 16.69 -1.08
C VAL A 348 -2.34 16.93 -1.00
N GLN A 349 -3.11 16.25 -1.86
CA GLN A 349 -4.54 16.51 -2.05
C GLN A 349 -5.39 16.31 -0.79
N ALA A 350 -5.09 15.27 0.02
CA ALA A 350 -5.85 14.96 1.23
C ALA A 350 -5.76 16.04 2.32
N HIS A 351 -4.69 16.83 2.30
CA HIS A 351 -4.38 17.82 3.34
C HIS A 351 -4.39 19.26 2.81
N GLN A 352 -4.85 19.46 1.57
CA GLN A 352 -4.89 20.75 0.87
C GLN A 352 -3.55 21.51 0.82
N LYS A 353 -2.41 20.86 1.11
CA LYS A 353 -1.09 21.49 1.06
C LYS A 353 -0.57 21.56 -0.36
N ASN A 354 0.05 22.69 -0.69
CA ASN A 354 0.52 23.01 -2.05
C ASN A 354 1.67 22.12 -2.51
N SER A 355 2.45 21.57 -1.59
CA SER A 355 3.61 20.73 -1.87
C SER A 355 3.84 19.67 -0.79
N SER A 356 4.67 18.67 -1.09
CA SER A 356 5.07 17.67 -0.11
C SER A 356 6.01 18.26 0.94
N PHE A 357 6.85 19.20 0.55
CA PHE A 357 7.73 19.92 1.47
C PHE A 357 6.92 20.70 2.51
N ASP A 358 5.96 21.52 2.07
CA ASP A 358 5.12 22.33 2.95
C ASP A 358 4.30 21.45 3.92
N TYR A 359 3.79 20.31 3.44
CA TYR A 359 3.08 19.35 4.29
C TYR A 359 3.94 18.81 5.43
N HIS A 360 5.17 18.37 5.12
CA HIS A 360 6.07 17.80 6.13
C HIS A 360 6.66 18.86 7.06
N LEU A 361 6.79 20.12 6.63
CA LEU A 361 7.11 21.22 7.54
C LEU A 361 5.97 21.50 8.52
N ASP A 362 4.72 21.50 8.06
CA ASP A 362 3.55 21.69 8.95
C ASP A 362 3.40 20.52 9.94
N LEU A 363 3.74 19.30 9.51
CA LEU A 363 3.80 18.14 10.39
C LEU A 363 4.90 18.26 11.47
N LEU A 364 6.03 18.88 11.13
CA LEU A 364 7.14 19.11 12.04
C LEU A 364 6.86 20.28 12.99
N ASN A 365 6.07 21.27 12.55
CA ASN A 365 5.75 22.47 13.30
C ASN A 365 4.83 22.16 14.49
N PRO A 366 5.26 22.33 15.76
CA PRO A 366 4.40 22.09 16.91
C PRO A 366 3.12 22.92 16.94
N ASP A 367 3.13 24.07 16.26
CA ASP A 367 1.97 24.96 16.17
C ASP A 367 1.13 24.72 14.90
N GLY A 368 1.58 23.84 14.00
CA GLY A 368 0.93 23.51 12.73
C GLY A 368 -0.36 22.73 12.92
N GLU A 369 -1.31 22.93 12.01
CA GLU A 369 -2.62 22.25 12.06
C GLU A 369 -2.47 20.73 11.90
N GLU A 370 -1.59 20.28 11.00
CA GLU A 370 -1.30 18.86 10.80
C GLU A 370 -0.68 18.21 12.04
N HIS A 371 0.20 18.94 12.74
CA HIS A 371 0.82 18.46 13.97
C HIS A 371 -0.19 18.36 15.13
N LYS A 372 -0.99 19.41 15.33
CA LYS A 372 -2.01 19.46 16.40
C LYS A 372 -3.10 18.43 16.22
N THR A 373 -3.66 18.33 15.01
CA THR A 373 -4.72 17.37 14.66
C THR A 373 -4.23 15.95 14.93
N ALA A 374 -3.03 15.64 14.47
CA ALA A 374 -2.54 14.28 14.58
C ALA A 374 -2.10 13.90 16.02
N ILE A 375 -1.70 14.86 16.86
CA ILE A 375 -1.48 14.61 18.30
C ILE A 375 -2.81 14.46 19.05
N ALA A 376 -3.85 15.22 18.72
CA ALA A 376 -5.16 15.11 19.35
C ALA A 376 -5.83 13.74 19.10
N GLU A 377 -5.60 13.13 17.93
CA GLU A 377 -6.08 11.79 17.57
C GLU A 377 -5.27 10.63 18.19
N SER A 378 -4.20 10.91 18.94
CA SER A 378 -3.14 9.93 19.28
C SER A 378 -3.38 9.04 20.52
N SER A 379 -4.59 9.03 21.09
CA SER A 379 -4.90 8.36 22.37
C SER A 379 -4.73 6.83 22.39
N LYS A 380 -4.48 6.16 21.25
CA LYS A 380 -4.08 4.74 21.19
C LYS A 380 -3.08 4.47 20.05
N LYS A 381 -1.82 4.15 20.38
CA LYS A 381 -0.78 3.56 19.49
C LYS A 381 -0.71 4.13 18.06
N SER A 382 -0.56 5.45 17.90
CA SER A 382 -0.53 6.11 16.58
C SER A 382 0.86 6.12 15.92
N PRO A 383 0.96 5.98 14.58
CA PRO A 383 2.21 6.09 13.81
C PRO A 383 2.78 7.51 13.68
N LEU A 384 2.16 8.54 14.29
CA LEU A 384 2.53 9.94 14.07
C LEU A 384 3.85 10.36 14.73
N PRO A 385 4.11 10.16 16.04
CA PRO A 385 5.40 10.56 16.60
C PRO A 385 6.58 9.90 15.86
N ARG A 386 6.37 8.67 15.38
CA ARG A 386 7.29 7.97 14.47
C ARG A 386 7.48 8.70 13.14
N LYS A 387 6.43 9.25 12.54
CA LYS A 387 6.53 10.10 11.33
C LYS A 387 7.26 11.41 11.61
N VAL A 388 7.00 12.09 12.73
CA VAL A 388 7.72 13.33 13.10
C VAL A 388 9.20 13.06 13.30
N LEU A 389 9.56 12.00 14.04
CA LEU A 389 10.95 11.58 14.24
C LEU A 389 11.63 11.22 12.91
N LYS A 390 10.93 10.51 12.02
CA LYS A 390 11.41 10.25 10.66
C LYS A 390 11.69 11.53 9.89
N THR A 391 10.75 12.48 9.92
CA THR A 391 10.83 13.74 9.19
C THR A 391 11.97 14.60 9.70
N VAL A 392 12.10 14.82 11.01
CA VAL A 392 13.18 15.66 11.55
C VAL A 392 14.54 15.08 11.20
N PHE A 393 14.74 13.77 11.37
CA PHE A 393 16.00 13.12 11.00
C PHE A 393 16.32 13.34 9.54
N LEU A 394 15.40 12.95 8.64
CA LEU A 394 15.68 12.95 7.21
C LEU A 394 15.80 14.37 6.66
N TYR A 395 14.96 15.31 7.10
CA TYR A 395 15.01 16.69 6.62
C TYR A 395 16.26 17.41 7.11
N CYS A 396 16.66 17.24 8.39
CA CYS A 396 17.90 17.83 8.87
C CYS A 396 19.11 17.22 8.15
N PHE A 397 19.13 15.90 7.96
CA PHE A 397 20.24 15.23 7.27
C PHE A 397 20.38 15.68 5.81
N ILE A 398 19.26 15.83 5.11
CA ILE A 398 19.25 16.16 3.67
C ILE A 398 19.37 17.67 3.41
N PHE A 399 18.75 18.54 4.21
CA PHE A 399 18.61 19.96 3.89
C PHE A 399 19.50 20.90 4.70
N GLU A 400 20.02 20.49 5.86
CA GLU A 400 20.93 21.36 6.61
C GLU A 400 22.19 21.66 5.80
N SER A 401 22.57 22.92 5.70
CA SER A 401 23.69 23.37 4.87
C SER A 401 24.42 24.57 5.48
N ASN A 402 25.59 24.87 4.92
CA ASN A 402 26.26 26.15 5.14
C ASN A 402 25.57 27.23 4.29
N GLU A 403 25.87 28.51 4.54
CA GLU A 403 25.20 29.62 3.84
C GLU A 403 25.59 29.75 2.36
N SER A 404 26.65 29.06 1.90
CA SER A 404 27.17 29.16 0.53
C SER A 404 27.10 27.85 -0.25
N MET A 405 26.71 27.94 -1.54
CA MET A 405 26.49 26.77 -2.43
C MET A 405 27.70 25.86 -2.63
N GLY A 406 28.92 26.41 -2.73
CA GLY A 406 30.14 25.61 -2.93
C GLY A 406 30.48 24.76 -1.71
N SER A 407 30.18 25.26 -0.51
CA SER A 407 30.41 24.55 0.75
C SER A 407 29.37 23.48 1.08
N ASP A 408 28.25 23.40 0.34
CA ASP A 408 27.18 22.43 0.62
C ASP A 408 27.62 20.98 0.31
N LEU A 409 28.45 20.80 -0.73
CA LEU A 409 28.98 19.48 -1.10
C LEU A 409 30.01 18.95 -0.09
N GLU A 410 30.66 19.83 0.65
CA GLU A 410 31.63 19.50 1.69
C GLU A 410 31.00 19.41 3.09
N TYR A 411 29.75 19.90 3.24
CA TYR A 411 29.03 19.86 4.50
C TYR A 411 28.88 18.43 5.01
N ASN A 412 29.20 18.22 6.30
CA ASN A 412 29.06 16.95 6.98
C ASN A 412 27.74 16.90 7.79
N PRO A 413 26.68 16.26 7.27
CA PRO A 413 25.40 16.18 7.98
C PRO A 413 25.44 15.28 9.21
N ILE A 414 26.42 14.36 9.31
CA ILE A 414 26.54 13.43 10.43
C ILE A 414 26.88 14.20 11.70
N GLU A 415 27.83 15.14 11.63
CA GLU A 415 28.27 15.90 12.80
C GLU A 415 27.12 16.72 13.39
N PHE A 416 26.35 17.42 12.55
CA PHE A 416 25.18 18.17 13.01
C PHE A 416 24.11 17.26 13.63
N LEU A 417 23.87 16.10 13.01
CA LEU A 417 22.95 15.11 13.52
C LEU A 417 23.37 14.63 14.92
N GLU A 418 24.62 14.23 15.10
CA GLU A 418 25.13 13.66 16.35
C GLU A 418 25.29 14.69 17.47
N ASN A 419 25.70 15.92 17.14
CA ASN A 419 26.00 16.94 18.14
C ASN A 419 24.78 17.80 18.50
N LYS A 420 23.79 17.95 17.62
CA LYS A 420 22.65 18.86 17.83
C LYS A 420 21.31 18.14 17.88
N ILE A 421 21.06 17.20 16.97
CA ILE A 421 19.74 16.57 16.83
C ILE A 421 19.57 15.41 17.80
N LEU A 422 20.42 14.39 17.73
CA LEU A 422 20.28 13.17 18.52
C LEU A 422 20.31 13.38 20.04
N PRO A 423 21.18 14.24 20.62
CA PRO A 423 21.22 14.43 22.07
C PRO A 423 19.88 14.96 22.61
N THR A 424 19.25 15.88 21.87
CA THR A 424 17.94 16.45 22.21
C THR A 424 16.83 15.40 22.07
N LEU A 425 16.88 14.56 21.03
CA LEU A 425 15.87 13.53 20.78
C LEU A 425 15.98 12.30 21.69
N LYS A 426 17.19 12.01 22.20
CA LYS A 426 17.45 10.99 23.22
C LYS A 426 17.00 11.44 24.62
N GLY A 427 17.00 12.75 24.87
CA GLY A 427 16.55 13.33 26.13
C GLY A 427 15.05 13.18 26.38
N ASN A 428 14.64 13.39 27.63
CA ASN A 428 13.23 13.25 28.06
C ASN A 428 12.43 14.56 28.01
N ASP A 429 13.03 15.67 27.57
CA ASP A 429 12.36 16.98 27.51
C ASP A 429 11.69 17.22 26.14
N ASP A 430 10.39 16.98 26.07
CA ASP A 430 9.59 17.23 24.86
C ASP A 430 9.45 18.71 24.50
N GLN A 431 9.63 19.65 25.43
CA GLN A 431 9.64 21.08 25.13
C GLN A 431 10.95 21.49 24.42
N ALA A 432 12.09 20.95 24.85
CA ALA A 432 13.35 21.11 24.13
C ALA A 432 13.25 20.56 22.69
N LYS A 433 12.62 19.40 22.50
CA LYS A 433 12.38 18.82 21.16
C LYS A 433 11.48 19.71 20.29
N LYS A 434 10.41 20.27 20.85
CA LYS A 434 9.55 21.23 20.13
C LYS A 434 10.31 22.49 19.71
N ARG A 435 11.20 23.02 20.57
CA ARG A 435 12.07 24.16 20.21
C ARG A 435 13.05 23.79 19.10
N LEU A 436 13.65 22.61 19.16
CA LEU A 436 14.51 22.08 18.10
C LEU A 436 13.77 22.07 16.76
N PHE A 437 12.55 21.54 16.71
CA PHE A 437 11.76 21.46 15.48
C PHE A 437 11.48 22.85 14.88
N LYS A 438 11.10 23.83 15.71
CA LYS A 438 10.90 25.21 15.26
C LYS A 438 12.19 25.83 14.71
N ASN A 439 13.33 25.58 15.35
CA ASN A 439 14.63 26.07 14.90
C ASN A 439 15.03 25.47 13.54
N CYS A 440 14.81 24.16 13.34
CA CYS A 440 15.06 23.51 12.05
C CYS A 440 14.19 24.11 10.93
N ILE A 441 12.90 24.36 11.20
CA ILE A 441 12.00 24.97 10.20
C ILE A 441 12.50 26.36 9.80
N LYS A 442 12.81 27.21 10.79
CA LYS A 442 13.37 28.55 10.54
C LYS A 442 14.66 28.49 9.72
N ARG A 443 15.54 27.54 10.06
CA ARG A 443 16.81 27.34 9.33
C ARG A 443 16.57 26.93 7.88
N PHE A 444 15.59 26.07 7.60
CA PHE A 444 15.24 25.71 6.21
C PHE A 444 14.67 26.89 5.39
N GLU A 445 13.99 27.84 6.05
CA GLU A 445 13.55 29.08 5.42
C GLU A 445 14.75 29.99 5.10
N GLU A 446 15.66 30.17 6.06
CA GLU A 446 16.90 30.96 5.89
C GLU A 446 17.77 30.41 4.75
N LEU A 447 17.89 29.07 4.65
CA LEU A 447 18.64 28.37 3.61
C LEU A 447 17.89 28.30 2.25
N LYS A 448 16.68 28.86 2.16
CA LYS A 448 15.85 28.88 0.95
C LYS A 448 15.67 27.50 0.31
N ILE A 449 15.46 26.47 1.13
CA ILE A 449 15.38 25.07 0.68
C ILE A 449 14.30 24.86 -0.38
N LYS A 450 13.18 25.59 -0.30
CA LYS A 450 12.11 25.55 -1.30
C LYS A 450 12.58 25.96 -2.70
N GLU A 451 13.47 26.94 -2.80
CA GLU A 451 14.08 27.35 -4.07
C GLU A 451 15.01 26.25 -4.60
N LYS A 452 15.84 25.64 -3.72
CA LYS A 452 16.72 24.51 -4.08
C LYS A 452 15.92 23.32 -4.63
N ILE A 453 14.80 22.98 -3.98
CA ILE A 453 13.87 21.93 -4.43
C ILE A 453 13.29 22.25 -5.82
N ASN A 454 12.82 23.48 -6.04
CA ASN A 454 12.25 23.89 -7.32
C ASN A 454 13.27 23.85 -8.47
N LYS A 455 14.50 24.31 -8.24
CA LYS A 455 15.59 24.23 -9.23
C LYS A 455 15.90 22.78 -9.60
N THR A 456 15.99 21.89 -8.60
CA THR A 456 16.20 20.45 -8.80
C THR A 456 15.03 19.80 -9.56
N LYS A 457 13.79 20.19 -9.22
CA LYS A 457 12.56 19.70 -9.86
C LYS A 457 12.51 20.04 -11.35
N GLU A 458 12.80 21.29 -11.72
CA GLU A 458 12.79 21.71 -13.12
C GLU A 458 13.91 21.04 -13.92
N LEU A 459 15.10 20.88 -13.33
CA LEU A 459 16.18 20.09 -13.94
C LEU A 459 15.70 18.65 -14.24
N ILE A 460 15.15 17.94 -13.25
CA ILE A 460 14.70 16.55 -13.42
C ILE A 460 13.58 16.46 -14.46
N LYS A 461 12.63 17.41 -14.48
CA LYS A 461 11.58 17.44 -15.51
C LYS A 461 12.17 17.55 -16.91
N ASN A 462 13.21 18.36 -17.10
CA ASN A 462 13.85 18.52 -18.40
C ASN A 462 14.54 17.23 -18.86
N ILE A 463 15.24 16.54 -17.95
CA ILE A 463 15.87 15.24 -18.20
C ILE A 463 14.81 14.20 -18.62
N ILE A 464 13.75 14.05 -17.83
CA ILE A 464 12.72 13.02 -18.07
C ILE A 464 11.92 13.31 -19.35
N LYS A 465 11.72 14.58 -19.71
CA LYS A 465 11.01 14.97 -20.95
C LYS A 465 11.86 14.84 -22.21
N ARG A 466 13.15 14.55 -22.10
CA ARG A 466 14.03 14.35 -23.25
C ARG A 466 13.47 13.29 -24.19
N LYS A 467 13.45 13.60 -25.50
CA LYS A 467 12.95 12.70 -26.56
C LYS A 467 13.95 11.63 -26.96
N THR A 468 15.24 11.95 -26.94
CA THR A 468 16.30 11.01 -27.26
C THR A 468 16.39 9.93 -26.16
N PRO A 469 16.35 8.64 -26.53
CA PRO A 469 16.42 7.56 -25.56
C PRO A 469 17.72 7.54 -24.77
N TYR A 470 17.65 7.17 -23.51
CA TYR A 470 18.84 6.88 -22.71
C TYR A 470 19.33 5.44 -22.94
N PRO A 471 20.66 5.21 -22.92
CA PRO A 471 21.19 3.85 -22.91
C PRO A 471 20.77 3.13 -21.63
N VAL A 472 20.59 1.82 -21.73
CA VAL A 472 20.39 0.98 -20.54
C VAL A 472 21.62 1.05 -19.66
N ARG A 473 21.42 1.25 -18.36
CA ARG A 473 22.50 1.22 -17.36
C ARG A 473 22.32 0.02 -16.44
N HIS A 474 23.42 -0.66 -16.17
CA HIS A 474 23.50 -1.79 -15.25
C HIS A 474 24.36 -1.40 -14.05
N TYR A 475 23.85 -1.69 -12.87
CA TYR A 475 24.48 -1.40 -11.59
C TYR A 475 24.64 -2.75 -10.86
N PRO A 476 25.77 -3.46 -11.07
CA PRO A 476 26.06 -4.67 -10.34
C PRO A 476 26.23 -4.34 -8.85
N LEU A 477 25.72 -5.21 -7.99
CA LEU A 477 25.82 -5.09 -6.54
C LEU A 477 25.83 -6.46 -5.88
N HIS A 478 26.09 -6.46 -4.59
CA HIS A 478 26.18 -7.65 -3.77
C HIS A 478 25.26 -7.51 -2.55
N ILE A 479 24.53 -8.60 -2.25
CA ILE A 479 23.70 -8.76 -1.06
C ILE A 479 24.52 -9.59 -0.07
N SER A 480 25.00 -8.96 0.99
CA SER A 480 25.89 -9.62 1.97
C SER A 480 25.22 -9.77 3.32
N VAL A 481 25.41 -10.91 3.98
CA VAL A 481 24.95 -11.14 5.37
C VAL A 481 26.14 -10.99 6.30
N LYS A 482 26.01 -10.14 7.33
CA LYS A 482 27.04 -9.90 8.34
C LYS A 482 27.13 -11.06 9.34
N GLU A 483 28.34 -11.41 9.77
CA GLU A 483 28.59 -12.40 10.84
C GLU A 483 27.99 -12.02 12.19
N SER A 484 27.76 -10.73 12.43
CA SER A 484 27.15 -10.27 13.68
C SER A 484 25.70 -10.72 13.89
N ILE A 485 25.08 -11.37 12.90
CA ILE A 485 23.81 -12.10 13.05
C ILE A 485 23.97 -13.36 13.92
N LEU A 486 25.18 -13.89 14.04
CA LEU A 486 25.49 -15.05 14.86
C LEU A 486 25.67 -14.67 16.33
N GLU A 487 25.33 -15.61 17.21
CA GLU A 487 25.67 -15.58 18.63
C GLU A 487 27.16 -15.86 18.82
N ASN A 488 27.72 -15.21 19.84
CA ASN A 488 29.12 -15.32 20.22
C ASN A 488 29.32 -16.01 21.58
N ASP A 489 28.23 -16.37 22.25
CA ASP A 489 28.22 -17.02 23.56
C ASP A 489 27.93 -18.52 23.41
N LEU A 490 28.89 -19.35 23.81
CA LEU A 490 28.86 -20.81 23.63
C LEU A 490 27.67 -21.44 24.35
N ASP A 491 27.46 -21.08 25.62
CA ASP A 491 26.35 -21.59 26.44
C ASP A 491 24.99 -21.30 25.79
N THR A 492 24.82 -20.10 25.25
CA THR A 492 23.61 -19.70 24.54
C THR A 492 23.41 -20.50 23.25
N ILE A 493 24.47 -20.74 22.47
CA ILE A 493 24.42 -21.51 21.22
C ILE A 493 23.98 -22.94 21.49
N ILE A 494 24.62 -23.61 22.46
CA ILE A 494 24.33 -25.00 22.83
C ILE A 494 22.92 -25.10 23.40
N LYS A 495 22.57 -24.25 24.38
CA LYS A 495 21.26 -24.27 25.04
C LYS A 495 20.09 -24.02 24.09
N ARG A 496 20.26 -23.12 23.11
CA ARG A 496 19.22 -22.81 22.11
C ARG A 496 19.31 -23.71 20.88
N THR A 497 20.36 -24.52 20.75
CA THR A 497 20.64 -25.33 19.55
C THR A 497 20.60 -24.49 18.27
N THR A 498 21.18 -23.29 18.29
CA THR A 498 21.29 -22.42 17.11
C THR A 498 22.46 -21.44 17.22
N PHE A 499 23.10 -21.15 16.09
CA PHE A 499 24.13 -20.10 15.99
C PHE A 499 23.54 -18.71 15.78
N PHE A 500 22.23 -18.58 15.52
CA PHE A 500 21.63 -17.30 15.17
C PHE A 500 21.03 -16.60 16.39
N LYS A 501 21.20 -15.27 16.44
CA LYS A 501 20.54 -14.43 17.44
C LYS A 501 19.02 -14.53 17.30
N GLU A 502 18.30 -14.35 18.43
CA GLU A 502 16.83 -14.36 18.47
C GLU A 502 16.17 -13.36 17.50
N VAL A 503 16.90 -12.30 17.12
CA VAL A 503 16.47 -11.30 16.13
C VAL A 503 16.09 -11.91 14.78
N LEU A 504 16.64 -13.09 14.41
CA LEU A 504 16.27 -13.79 13.18
C LEU A 504 14.80 -14.21 13.16
N GLN A 505 14.19 -14.45 14.33
CA GLN A 505 12.75 -14.74 14.44
C GLN A 505 11.88 -13.51 14.13
N LYS A 506 12.49 -12.32 13.96
CA LYS A 506 11.84 -11.05 13.64
C LYS A 506 12.39 -10.51 12.31
N PRO A 507 11.82 -10.91 11.16
CA PRO A 507 12.39 -10.62 9.84
C PRO A 507 12.73 -9.15 9.59
N LYS A 508 11.87 -8.23 10.03
CA LYS A 508 12.06 -6.78 9.85
C LYS A 508 13.21 -6.20 10.66
N GLU A 509 13.43 -6.70 11.88
CA GLU A 509 14.56 -6.30 12.72
C GLU A 509 15.84 -6.92 12.16
N CYS A 510 15.77 -8.16 11.67
CA CYS A 510 16.89 -8.89 11.07
C CYS A 510 17.47 -8.24 9.81
N LEU A 511 16.70 -7.39 9.10
CA LEU A 511 17.18 -6.66 7.93
C LEU A 511 18.45 -5.86 8.22
N GLN A 512 18.72 -5.42 9.46
CA GLN A 512 19.94 -4.67 9.79
C GLN A 512 21.26 -5.43 9.55
N TYR A 513 21.21 -6.76 9.50
CA TYR A 513 22.38 -7.61 9.25
C TYR A 513 22.63 -7.88 7.75
N ILE A 514 21.72 -7.45 6.87
CA ILE A 514 21.87 -7.57 5.42
C ILE A 514 22.42 -6.25 4.86
N ASN A 515 23.57 -6.28 4.21
CA ASN A 515 24.15 -5.13 3.53
C ASN A 515 23.95 -5.21 2.01
N LEU A 516 23.81 -4.05 1.36
CA LEU A 516 23.81 -3.91 -0.09
C LEU A 516 24.96 -3.00 -0.49
N GLY A 517 25.83 -3.46 -1.37
CA GLY A 517 26.98 -2.65 -1.77
C GLY A 517 27.78 -3.25 -2.92
N GLU A 518 28.96 -2.67 -3.14
CA GLU A 518 29.95 -3.25 -4.05
C GLU A 518 30.55 -4.53 -3.45
N ALA A 519 31.25 -5.31 -4.29
CA ALA A 519 31.97 -6.47 -3.79
C ALA A 519 33.00 -6.01 -2.75
N THR A 520 32.89 -6.49 -1.51
CA THR A 520 33.83 -6.16 -0.45
C THR A 520 34.54 -7.42 0.02
N THR A 521 35.83 -7.30 0.29
CA THR A 521 36.66 -8.35 0.90
C THR A 521 36.65 -8.26 2.43
N GLN A 522 35.71 -7.50 3.01
CA GLN A 522 35.62 -7.31 4.46
C GLN A 522 35.39 -8.66 5.15
N GLY A 523 36.27 -9.02 6.09
CA GLY A 523 36.29 -10.33 6.75
C GLY A 523 35.18 -10.58 7.78
N ASN A 524 34.10 -9.79 7.77
CA ASN A 524 33.01 -9.87 8.75
C ASN A 524 31.68 -10.30 8.09
N LEU A 525 31.74 -11.01 6.97
CA LEU A 525 30.60 -11.39 6.13
C LEU A 525 30.48 -12.92 6.04
N LEU A 526 29.29 -13.46 6.31
CA LEU A 526 29.00 -14.90 6.23
C LEU A 526 28.83 -15.39 4.80
N ILE A 527 28.06 -14.65 4.01
CA ILE A 527 27.74 -14.98 2.63
C ILE A 527 27.48 -13.71 1.85
N THR A 528 27.78 -13.75 0.55
CA THR A 528 27.50 -12.69 -0.39
C THR A 528 26.87 -13.24 -1.65
N LEU A 529 25.76 -12.65 -2.08
CA LEU A 529 25.02 -13.01 -3.29
C LEU A 529 25.15 -11.91 -4.35
N PRO A 530 25.44 -12.25 -5.61
CA PRO A 530 25.40 -11.27 -6.69
C PRO A 530 23.96 -10.81 -6.97
N ALA A 531 23.83 -9.54 -7.33
CA ALA A 531 22.60 -8.95 -7.83
C ALA A 531 22.92 -7.84 -8.83
N ASN A 532 21.93 -7.45 -9.62
CA ASN A 532 22.06 -6.38 -10.60
C ASN A 532 20.80 -5.53 -10.68
N ILE A 533 20.98 -4.21 -10.68
CA ILE A 533 19.90 -3.25 -10.91
C ILE A 533 20.09 -2.66 -12.30
N SER A 534 19.09 -2.81 -13.16
CA SER A 534 19.12 -2.26 -14.52
C SER A 534 18.06 -1.18 -14.69
N ILE A 535 18.45 -0.01 -15.18
CA ILE A 535 17.56 1.12 -15.43
C ILE A 535 17.47 1.33 -16.94
N SER A 536 16.23 1.47 -17.43
CA SER A 536 15.94 1.58 -18.86
C SER A 536 14.63 2.29 -19.13
N GLU A 537 14.44 2.72 -20.37
CA GLU A 537 13.22 3.38 -20.84
C GLU A 537 12.31 2.38 -21.59
N ILE A 538 11.00 2.59 -21.47
CA ILE A 538 9.96 1.98 -22.27
C ILE A 538 9.36 3.07 -23.14
N HIS A 539 9.41 2.87 -24.46
CA HIS A 539 8.86 3.79 -25.44
C HIS A 539 7.57 3.21 -26.00
N PHE A 540 6.47 3.95 -25.87
CA PHE A 540 5.19 3.60 -26.46
C PHE A 540 5.05 4.35 -27.78
N LEU A 541 5.12 3.58 -28.85
CA LEU A 541 5.10 4.06 -30.23
C LEU A 541 3.67 3.98 -30.77
N LYS A 542 3.27 4.97 -31.58
CA LYS A 542 2.04 4.90 -32.35
C LYS A 542 2.08 3.72 -33.31
N THR A 543 0.92 3.11 -33.52
CA THR A 543 0.70 2.16 -34.60
C THR A 543 -0.19 2.81 -35.65
N GLU A 544 -0.37 2.15 -36.81
CA GLU A 544 -1.29 2.61 -37.85
C GLU A 544 -2.76 2.53 -37.41
N ASP A 545 -3.07 1.79 -36.34
CA ASP A 545 -4.41 1.68 -35.76
C ASP A 545 -4.76 2.93 -34.94
N GLN A 546 -5.30 3.91 -35.66
CA GLN A 546 -5.91 5.12 -35.12
C GLN A 546 -7.40 5.14 -35.48
N GLN A 547 -8.24 5.42 -34.49
CA GLN A 547 -9.69 5.48 -34.64
C GLN A 547 -10.17 6.86 -34.22
N ILE A 548 -10.99 7.48 -35.07
CA ILE A 548 -11.79 8.65 -34.72
C ILE A 548 -13.23 8.16 -34.60
N PHE A 549 -13.88 8.50 -33.49
CA PHE A 549 -15.22 8.04 -33.22
C PHE A 549 -15.96 9.07 -32.37
N ASP A 550 -17.28 9.02 -32.45
CA ASP A 550 -18.16 9.78 -31.59
C ASP A 550 -18.74 8.86 -30.52
N MET A 551 -18.99 9.40 -29.33
CA MET A 551 -19.66 8.71 -28.24
C MET A 551 -20.95 9.43 -27.91
N LYS A 552 -22.05 8.67 -27.90
CA LYS A 552 -23.35 9.11 -27.40
C LYS A 552 -23.91 8.06 -26.44
N TYR A 553 -24.74 8.50 -25.51
CA TYR A 553 -25.47 7.60 -24.64
C TYR A 553 -26.57 6.91 -25.43
N ASP A 554 -26.65 5.58 -25.34
CA ASP A 554 -27.71 4.81 -25.98
C ASP A 554 -28.96 4.76 -25.08
N LEU A 555 -29.82 5.76 -25.22
CA LEU A 555 -31.06 5.92 -24.45
C LEU A 555 -32.27 5.27 -25.15
N VAL A 556 -32.14 4.02 -25.60
CA VAL A 556 -33.22 3.28 -26.27
C VAL A 556 -34.47 3.24 -25.38
N PRO A 557 -35.69 3.34 -25.94
CA PRO A 557 -36.92 3.15 -25.18
C PRO A 557 -36.93 1.85 -24.36
N GLY A 558 -37.43 1.94 -23.14
CA GLY A 558 -37.58 0.81 -22.23
C GLY A 558 -36.42 0.57 -21.27
N ILE A 559 -35.38 1.42 -21.25
CA ILE A 559 -34.39 1.40 -20.16
C ILE A 559 -35.05 1.94 -18.88
N LYS A 560 -35.08 1.08 -17.86
CA LYS A 560 -35.63 1.41 -16.54
C LYS A 560 -34.51 1.72 -15.56
N VAL A 561 -34.73 2.66 -14.66
CA VAL A 561 -33.72 3.11 -13.69
C VAL A 561 -34.14 2.70 -12.29
N LEU A 562 -33.23 2.05 -11.57
CA LEU A 562 -33.38 1.67 -10.17
C LEU A 562 -32.23 2.29 -9.35
N PRO A 563 -32.40 3.51 -8.83
CA PRO A 563 -31.34 4.13 -8.06
C PRO A 563 -31.13 3.44 -6.71
N VAL A 564 -29.87 3.28 -6.34
CA VAL A 564 -29.44 2.70 -5.06
C VAL A 564 -28.76 3.78 -4.25
N LEU A 565 -29.33 4.08 -3.09
CA LEU A 565 -28.81 5.06 -2.14
C LEU A 565 -28.15 4.36 -0.96
N PHE A 566 -26.87 4.66 -0.74
CA PHE A 566 -26.17 4.35 0.50
C PHE A 566 -26.26 5.57 1.42
N LEU A 567 -26.97 5.38 2.54
CA LEU A 567 -27.33 6.45 3.46
C LEU A 567 -26.69 6.19 4.82
N SER A 568 -25.96 7.17 5.36
CA SER A 568 -25.53 7.10 6.76
C SER A 568 -26.72 7.33 7.68
N MET A 569 -26.82 6.51 8.74
CA MET A 569 -27.98 6.54 9.65
C MET A 569 -28.14 7.89 10.38
N LYS A 570 -27.05 8.62 10.67
CA LYS A 570 -27.10 9.94 11.30
C LYS A 570 -26.87 11.06 10.28
N GLU A 571 -25.82 10.95 9.48
CA GLU A 571 -25.38 11.98 8.54
C GLU A 571 -26.08 11.80 7.17
N GLY A 572 -26.64 12.87 6.60
CA GLY A 572 -27.25 12.80 5.25
C GLY A 572 -28.76 12.56 5.21
N GLN A 573 -29.42 12.29 6.35
CA GLN A 573 -30.88 12.24 6.41
C GLN A 573 -31.53 13.54 5.90
N LYS A 574 -30.97 14.70 6.27
CA LYS A 574 -31.48 16.00 5.82
C LYS A 574 -31.44 16.11 4.29
N PHE A 575 -30.32 15.78 3.67
CA PHE A 575 -30.17 15.79 2.20
C PHE A 575 -31.15 14.83 1.54
N TYR A 576 -31.25 13.60 2.05
CA TYR A 576 -32.21 12.62 1.56
C TYR A 576 -33.66 13.15 1.58
N HIS A 577 -34.10 13.70 2.71
CA HIS A 577 -35.46 14.24 2.84
C HIS A 577 -35.73 15.43 1.91
N GLN A 578 -34.73 16.28 1.67
CA GLN A 578 -34.86 17.47 0.84
C GLN A 578 -34.81 17.18 -0.66
N HIS A 579 -34.01 16.20 -1.11
CA HIS A 579 -33.68 16.05 -2.53
C HIS A 579 -34.01 14.68 -3.13
N LEU A 580 -34.09 13.62 -2.34
CA LEU A 580 -34.18 12.25 -2.85
C LEU A 580 -35.46 11.52 -2.42
N LYS A 581 -36.14 11.95 -1.35
CA LYS A 581 -37.32 11.27 -0.80
C LYS A 581 -38.43 11.06 -1.83
N SER A 582 -38.62 11.96 -2.78
CA SER A 582 -39.63 11.83 -3.84
C SER A 582 -39.29 10.82 -4.94
N ARG A 583 -38.04 10.33 -4.99
CA ARG A 583 -37.59 9.35 -5.99
C ARG A 583 -37.93 7.92 -5.54
N ARG A 584 -38.03 7.02 -6.52
CA ARG A 584 -38.09 5.57 -6.29
C ARG A 584 -36.67 5.06 -6.03
N LEU A 585 -36.43 4.40 -4.90
CA LEU A 585 -35.07 4.14 -4.41
C LEU A 585 -34.97 2.79 -3.68
N LEU A 586 -33.83 2.12 -3.88
CA LEU A 586 -33.31 1.17 -2.90
C LEU A 586 -32.44 1.92 -1.91
N ILE A 587 -32.64 1.70 -0.61
CA ILE A 587 -31.89 2.37 0.45
C ILE A 587 -31.12 1.34 1.24
N PHE A 588 -29.81 1.46 1.26
CA PHE A 588 -28.88 0.67 2.08
C PHE A 588 -28.31 1.55 3.19
N PRO A 589 -28.87 1.47 4.40
CA PRO A 589 -28.33 2.20 5.53
C PRO A 589 -26.96 1.65 5.93
N HIS A 590 -26.05 2.53 6.34
CA HIS A 590 -24.77 2.14 6.93
C HIS A 590 -24.47 2.92 8.21
N ARG A 591 -23.53 2.37 9.00
CA ARG A 591 -23.06 2.95 10.26
C ARG A 591 -22.46 4.34 10.09
N SER A 592 -22.48 5.13 11.16
CA SER A 592 -21.80 6.42 11.27
C SER A 592 -20.33 6.28 11.67
N GLU A 593 -19.50 7.27 11.35
CA GLU A 593 -18.07 7.34 11.68
C GLU A 593 -17.77 7.42 13.18
N THR A 594 -18.72 7.91 13.98
CA THR A 594 -18.54 8.09 15.43
C THR A 594 -18.39 6.77 16.19
N ASP A 595 -18.70 5.65 15.55
CA ASP A 595 -18.64 4.33 16.14
C ASP A 595 -17.25 3.73 15.85
N GLN A 596 -16.29 3.79 16.78
CA GLN A 596 -14.98 3.13 16.61
C GLN A 596 -15.09 1.61 16.79
N LEU A 597 -14.47 0.83 15.88
CA LEU A 597 -14.36 -0.63 16.00
C LEU A 597 -12.93 -1.08 16.22
N GLU A 598 -12.77 -2.22 16.89
CA GLU A 598 -11.50 -2.95 16.86
C GLU A 598 -11.23 -3.55 15.47
N THR A 599 -9.96 -3.79 15.14
CA THR A 599 -9.54 -4.22 13.79
C THR A 599 -10.25 -5.50 13.31
N ASN A 600 -10.46 -6.48 14.19
CA ASN A 600 -11.15 -7.72 13.82
C ASN A 600 -12.65 -7.49 13.56
N GLN A 601 -13.30 -6.73 14.45
CA GLN A 601 -14.70 -6.35 14.30
C GLN A 601 -14.92 -5.56 13.00
N GLU A 602 -14.00 -4.65 12.69
CA GLU A 602 -14.02 -3.87 11.46
C GLU A 602 -13.91 -4.76 10.23
N PHE A 603 -13.03 -5.77 10.23
CA PHE A 603 -12.94 -6.74 9.16
C PHE A 603 -14.25 -7.52 8.97
N ILE A 604 -14.81 -8.07 10.05
CA ILE A 604 -16.05 -8.87 10.05
C ILE A 604 -17.23 -8.05 9.55
N TYR A 605 -17.36 -6.81 10.01
CA TYR A 605 -18.39 -5.89 9.55
C TYR A 605 -18.25 -5.63 8.05
N LYS A 606 -17.04 -5.26 7.59
CA LYS A 606 -16.76 -4.91 6.19
C LYS A 606 -17.08 -6.06 5.24
N ILE A 607 -16.67 -7.28 5.58
CA ILE A 607 -16.93 -8.45 4.72
C ILE A 607 -18.42 -8.80 4.72
N THR A 608 -19.09 -8.82 5.87
CA THR A 608 -20.51 -9.16 6.00
C THR A 608 -21.38 -8.15 5.26
N TYR A 609 -21.17 -6.86 5.52
CA TYR A 609 -21.92 -5.78 4.88
C TYR A 609 -21.70 -5.78 3.36
N SER A 610 -20.49 -6.06 2.88
CA SER A 610 -20.19 -6.13 1.44
C SER A 610 -20.86 -7.32 0.77
N LEU A 611 -20.72 -8.50 1.37
CA LEU A 611 -21.27 -9.73 0.84
C LEU A 611 -22.79 -9.64 0.71
N LEU A 612 -23.47 -9.25 1.79
CA LEU A 612 -24.92 -9.13 1.79
C LEU A 612 -25.41 -8.04 0.84
N THR A 613 -24.71 -6.91 0.71
CA THR A 613 -25.11 -5.87 -0.27
C THR A 613 -25.08 -6.44 -1.68
N TYR A 614 -24.02 -7.16 -2.03
CA TYR A 614 -23.90 -7.79 -3.34
C TYR A 614 -24.98 -8.84 -3.58
N ILE A 615 -25.21 -9.75 -2.62
CA ILE A 615 -26.22 -10.81 -2.77
C ILE A 615 -27.63 -10.20 -2.83
N CYS A 616 -27.96 -9.19 -2.02
CA CYS A 616 -29.26 -8.51 -2.11
C CYS A 616 -29.45 -7.88 -3.49
N LEU A 617 -28.45 -7.17 -4.02
CA LEU A 617 -28.55 -6.58 -5.36
C LEU A 617 -28.63 -7.66 -6.44
N TYR A 618 -27.89 -8.76 -6.30
CA TYR A 618 -28.00 -9.92 -7.18
C TYR A 618 -29.43 -10.47 -7.20
N VAL A 619 -30.01 -10.78 -6.03
CA VAL A 619 -31.39 -11.29 -5.91
C VAL A 619 -32.42 -10.31 -6.48
N ILE A 620 -32.23 -9.01 -6.28
CA ILE A 620 -33.16 -7.97 -6.79
C ILE A 620 -33.07 -7.83 -8.31
N LEU A 621 -31.87 -7.85 -8.86
CA LEU A 621 -31.61 -7.56 -10.27
C LEU A 621 -31.67 -8.81 -11.16
N GLU A 622 -31.58 -10.00 -10.58
CA GLU A 622 -31.69 -11.26 -11.31
C GLU A 622 -33.02 -11.32 -12.08
N ASN A 623 -32.92 -11.62 -13.38
CA ASN A 623 -34.01 -11.63 -14.36
C ASN A 623 -34.60 -10.25 -14.72
N GLN A 624 -33.99 -9.14 -14.27
CA GLN A 624 -34.33 -7.80 -14.77
C GLN A 624 -33.63 -7.54 -16.11
N SER A 625 -34.38 -7.11 -17.12
CA SER A 625 -33.82 -6.74 -18.43
C SER A 625 -33.72 -5.23 -18.58
N LYS A 626 -32.62 -4.72 -19.15
CA LYS A 626 -32.42 -3.30 -19.50
C LYS A 626 -32.61 -2.33 -18.32
N ILE A 627 -31.97 -2.63 -17.19
CA ILE A 627 -32.03 -1.80 -15.99
C ILE A 627 -30.72 -1.02 -15.81
N PHE A 628 -30.83 0.29 -15.60
CA PHE A 628 -29.73 1.18 -15.20
C PHE A 628 -29.77 1.37 -13.68
N VAL A 629 -28.67 1.08 -13.00
CA VAL A 629 -28.62 1.07 -11.52
C VAL A 629 -27.60 2.11 -11.04
N PRO A 630 -28.00 3.40 -10.93
CA PRO A 630 -27.10 4.42 -10.42
C PRO A 630 -26.87 4.21 -8.93
N LEU A 631 -25.60 4.08 -8.54
CA LEU A 631 -25.18 3.95 -7.14
C LEU A 631 -24.80 5.34 -6.60
N LEU A 632 -25.56 5.83 -5.63
CA LEU A 632 -25.32 7.10 -4.95
C LEU A 632 -24.94 6.86 -3.50
N ARG A 633 -23.83 7.44 -3.05
CA ARG A 633 -23.48 7.52 -1.62
C ARG A 633 -23.54 8.97 -1.18
N ILE A 634 -24.22 9.24 -0.07
CA ILE A 634 -24.07 10.50 0.65
C ILE A 634 -22.87 10.36 1.59
N HIS A 635 -21.84 11.17 1.37
CA HIS A 635 -20.68 11.23 2.26
C HIS A 635 -21.09 11.74 3.64
N GLN A 636 -20.52 11.15 4.69
CA GLN A 636 -20.78 11.58 6.07
C GLN A 636 -20.15 12.94 6.37
N LYS A 637 -19.03 13.24 5.72
CA LYS A 637 -18.25 14.46 5.85
C LYS A 637 -17.72 14.95 4.49
N GLU A 638 -16.83 15.93 4.50
CA GLU A 638 -16.19 16.44 3.29
C GLU A 638 -15.33 15.37 2.61
N LYS A 639 -15.21 15.44 1.28
CA LYS A 639 -14.48 14.49 0.43
C LYS A 639 -12.98 14.35 0.80
N THR A 640 -12.44 15.27 1.57
CA THR A 640 -11.05 15.29 2.05
C THR A 640 -10.84 14.50 3.35
N ASP A 641 -11.90 14.04 4.01
CA ASP A 641 -11.75 13.20 5.21
C ASP A 641 -11.18 11.81 4.83
N ASN A 642 -10.14 11.39 5.56
CA ASN A 642 -9.47 10.11 5.40
C ASN A 642 -10.10 8.99 6.25
N ALA A 643 -11.28 9.22 6.81
CA ALA A 643 -11.97 8.27 7.67
C ALA A 643 -11.98 6.83 7.08
N PRO A 644 -11.62 5.80 7.88
CA PRO A 644 -11.50 4.42 7.40
C PRO A 644 -12.78 3.86 6.75
N ILE A 645 -13.96 4.24 7.25
CA ILE A 645 -15.25 3.78 6.72
C ILE A 645 -15.61 4.47 5.39
N GLU A 646 -15.22 5.72 5.19
CA GLU A 646 -15.37 6.46 3.93
C GLU A 646 -14.47 5.88 2.84
N ASN A 647 -13.21 5.60 3.19
CA ASN A 647 -12.25 4.94 2.33
C ASN A 647 -12.68 3.51 1.94
N PHE A 648 -13.21 2.75 2.91
CA PHE A 648 -13.77 1.43 2.66
C PHE A 648 -14.98 1.49 1.73
N SER A 649 -15.96 2.34 2.05
CA SER A 649 -17.20 2.46 1.29
C SER A 649 -16.91 2.90 -0.16
N TRP A 650 -16.02 3.86 -0.36
CA TRP A 650 -15.57 4.29 -1.69
C TRP A 650 -15.01 3.13 -2.53
N ARG A 651 -14.07 2.36 -1.96
CA ARG A 651 -13.48 1.20 -2.65
C ARG A 651 -14.53 0.13 -2.95
N LYS A 652 -15.44 -0.12 -2.00
CA LYS A 652 -16.55 -1.07 -2.14
C LYS A 652 -17.47 -0.72 -3.32
N PHE A 653 -17.92 0.53 -3.45
CA PHE A 653 -18.85 0.90 -4.53
C PHE A 653 -18.26 0.70 -5.92
N ARG A 654 -16.97 0.99 -6.08
CA ARG A 654 -16.27 0.72 -7.34
C ARG A 654 -16.25 -0.78 -7.66
N THR A 655 -16.01 -1.61 -6.65
CA THR A 655 -16.03 -3.08 -6.81
C THR A 655 -17.44 -3.60 -7.13
N ILE A 656 -18.46 -3.14 -6.40
CA ILE A 656 -19.86 -3.55 -6.65
C ILE A 656 -20.30 -3.13 -8.05
N GLY A 657 -20.04 -1.89 -8.47
CA GLY A 657 -20.37 -1.43 -9.82
C GLY A 657 -19.79 -2.34 -10.90
N ASN A 658 -18.50 -2.71 -10.76
CA ASN A 658 -17.85 -3.64 -11.68
C ASN A 658 -18.46 -5.05 -11.65
N LEU A 659 -18.81 -5.57 -10.46
CA LEU A 659 -19.41 -6.91 -10.34
C LEU A 659 -20.81 -6.96 -10.94
N LEU A 660 -21.60 -5.90 -10.77
CA LEU A 660 -22.95 -5.80 -11.32
C LEU A 660 -22.96 -5.63 -12.84
N SER A 661 -21.93 -5.01 -13.43
CA SER A 661 -21.82 -4.91 -14.91
C SER A 661 -21.59 -6.26 -15.61
N ASN A 662 -21.33 -7.34 -14.87
CA ASN A 662 -21.17 -8.70 -15.40
C ASN A 662 -22.38 -9.61 -15.12
N LEU A 663 -23.44 -9.07 -14.49
CA LEU A 663 -24.75 -9.71 -14.37
C LEU A 663 -25.60 -9.32 -15.58
#